data_AF-A0A8J2AP25-F1
#
_entry.id   AF-A0A8J2AP25-F1
#
_cell.length_a   1.000
_cell.length_b   1.000
_cell.length_c   1.000
_cell.angle_alpha   90.00
_cell.angle_beta   90.00
_cell.angle_gamma   90.00
#
_symmetry.space_group_name_H-M   'P 1'
#
loop_
_entity.id
_entity.type
_entity.pdbx_description
1 polymer ?
#
loop_
_entity_poly.entity_id
_entity_poly.type
_entity_poly.pdbx_seq_one_letter_code
_entity_poly.pdbx_strand_id
1 'polypeptide(L)'
;MSGPDEVDFEVLNDDIELLLQTLQEELKAKQETDDFHPDFGDLLGAWGMSKHGDPNSVSILYNCLEFAICGTEVENFELYETCFAALTKISMFLGQERVLEHLVALLMNINEIYDVLLNCVETYEWVQPGVTGLLRMYMLQTLFSVVGYETVTGKHLMELTNNDIAGAVSLVCFVIRCGECTFQLQEAAARCLVDLTTADAVFFRDEKMDEDYNNQDIAKLTALLNKHVNGLIMSIIEFELVDAFGRCICQHQQSHLRTDIIIRFFLTALHNCLLYCSENQKKLRMHLATQSTIIQDIMFPYVDNILPALYENTKFTLDGIEYQNLKATLQTFVVITFNINVFRAHFQDTDFLLRILEAPLVPSSLTHMELIFKILVNADISKARFKDEILQVVEQAYAQLPPERQQRLQRRVVESSGHSLPLSRANVKAMQMMPFLFGEISDDVGANGMGVTGDDEEGRGRSKWRRKKNRTRKRNGKYGLQWVRKKEKDSMFDSEEESDTEEMEDGSGQGQNPEDQQYQQEPGTELQQNADNDALCQLSGAFMTDPVKTPYGHVFDRQALADWLQFSATDPICGQPLIMDDCVPYTELQAKIFEEQLASLSGQVLNTQYDPAAVAQERENLDLMEQQQAAEQAAQLQLAEQQAQQQAVPATSQYDQTNLGDLPALDTNQENKKEKKEKGKIKIASRSLIDAPPEFRCEIDGKVMTNPIRSPYGNYFEKKTLEKWIESCGSVCPLTQKPLRLEDCVSDKEMKHKVVAWLKENMAM
;
A
#
# COMPACT_ATOMS: atom_id res chain seq x y z
N MET A 1 -24.38 -38.88 -5.04
CA MET A 1 -25.12 -37.77 -4.40
C MET A 1 -25.23 -38.08 -2.92
N SER A 2 -24.08 -38.03 -2.25
CA SER A 2 -23.95 -37.83 -0.81
C SER A 2 -24.19 -36.33 -0.59
N GLY A 3 -24.92 -35.94 0.46
CA GLY A 3 -25.12 -34.52 0.79
C GLY A 3 -23.80 -33.84 1.17
N PRO A 4 -23.78 -32.49 1.29
CA PRO A 4 -22.63 -31.78 1.84
C PRO A 4 -22.26 -32.40 3.18
N ASP A 5 -20.95 -32.66 3.35
CA ASP A 5 -20.37 -33.45 4.43
C ASP A 5 -20.97 -33.12 5.80
N GLU A 6 -21.35 -34.15 6.57
CA GLU A 6 -21.56 -34.03 8.01
C GLU A 6 -20.24 -33.52 8.61
N VAL A 7 -20.16 -32.21 8.81
CA VAL A 7 -19.04 -31.58 9.52
C VAL A 7 -18.95 -32.24 10.90
N ASP A 8 -17.78 -32.80 11.21
CA ASP A 8 -17.56 -33.63 12.39
C ASP A 8 -17.66 -32.78 13.66
N PHE A 9 -18.86 -32.73 14.25
CA PHE A 9 -19.16 -31.99 15.47
C PHE A 9 -18.28 -32.42 16.65
N GLU A 10 -17.68 -33.61 16.61
CA GLU A 10 -16.78 -34.11 17.65
C GLU A 10 -15.51 -33.24 17.77
N VAL A 11 -14.91 -32.80 16.65
CA VAL A 11 -13.68 -32.00 16.67
C VAL A 11 -13.91 -30.60 17.25
N LEU A 12 -15.05 -29.97 16.93
CA LEU A 12 -15.42 -28.68 17.53
C LEU A 12 -15.67 -28.84 19.03
N ASN A 13 -16.23 -29.98 19.43
CA ASN A 13 -16.57 -30.21 20.81
C ASN A 13 -15.32 -30.29 21.69
N ASP A 14 -14.24 -30.91 21.21
CA ASP A 14 -12.95 -30.93 21.93
C ASP A 14 -12.37 -29.52 22.12
N ASP A 15 -12.45 -28.66 21.10
CA ASP A 15 -11.97 -27.28 21.16
C ASP A 15 -12.81 -26.40 22.10
N ILE A 16 -14.14 -26.58 22.08
CA ILE A 16 -15.06 -25.88 22.98
C ILE A 16 -14.90 -26.39 24.42
N GLU A 17 -14.72 -27.69 24.62
CA GLU A 17 -14.46 -28.27 25.94
C GLU A 17 -13.14 -27.77 26.52
N LEU A 18 -12.07 -27.71 25.72
CA LEU A 18 -10.79 -27.14 26.14
C LEU A 18 -10.91 -25.66 26.52
N LEU A 19 -11.66 -24.88 25.73
CA LEU A 19 -11.98 -23.50 26.06
C LEU A 19 -12.71 -23.39 27.39
N LEU A 20 -13.79 -24.16 27.57
CA LEU A 20 -14.59 -24.13 28.78
C LEU A 20 -13.76 -24.56 29.99
N GLN A 21 -12.87 -25.54 29.81
CA GLN A 21 -11.91 -25.94 30.84
C GLN A 21 -10.93 -24.81 31.17
N THR A 22 -10.37 -24.14 30.17
CA THR A 22 -9.44 -23.00 30.35
C THR A 22 -10.13 -21.85 31.07
N LEU A 23 -11.34 -21.48 30.64
CA LEU A 23 -12.17 -20.49 31.31
C LEU A 23 -12.46 -20.92 32.75
N GLN A 24 -12.78 -22.19 32.98
CA GLN A 24 -13.06 -22.70 34.33
C GLN A 24 -11.81 -22.70 35.24
N GLU A 25 -10.62 -22.97 34.70
CA GLU A 25 -9.35 -22.92 35.44
C GLU A 25 -8.97 -21.49 35.81
N GLU A 26 -9.05 -20.56 34.87
CA GLU A 26 -8.84 -19.11 35.10
C GLU A 26 -9.84 -18.56 36.14
N LEU A 27 -11.11 -18.97 36.04
CA LEU A 27 -12.14 -18.52 36.97
C LEU A 27 -12.00 -19.16 38.35
N LYS A 28 -11.52 -20.41 38.45
CA LYS A 28 -11.18 -21.02 39.74
C LYS A 28 -10.02 -20.28 40.42
N ALA A 29 -9.00 -19.87 39.66
CA ALA A 29 -7.90 -19.06 40.20
C ALA A 29 -8.41 -17.72 40.77
N LYS A 30 -9.46 -17.14 40.18
CA LYS A 30 -10.13 -15.92 40.68
C LYS A 30 -11.17 -16.16 41.78
N GLN A 31 -11.76 -17.35 41.90
CA GLN A 31 -12.68 -17.68 43.02
C GLN A 31 -11.98 -17.64 44.38
N GLU A 32 -10.66 -17.78 44.42
CA GLU A 32 -9.87 -17.61 45.64
C GLU A 32 -9.79 -16.14 46.12
N THR A 33 -10.28 -15.16 45.35
CA THR A 33 -10.23 -13.72 45.66
C THR A 33 -11.56 -13.08 46.11
N ASP A 34 -12.52 -13.86 46.63
CA ASP A 34 -13.77 -13.45 47.33
C ASP A 34 -14.82 -12.58 46.58
N ASP A 35 -14.56 -12.06 45.37
CA ASP A 35 -15.48 -11.18 44.63
C ASP A 35 -16.33 -11.86 43.51
N PHE A 36 -16.59 -13.18 43.62
CA PHE A 36 -17.20 -13.93 42.50
C PHE A 36 -18.75 -14.01 42.52
N HIS A 37 -19.40 -13.79 41.36
CA HIS A 37 -20.86 -13.87 41.20
C HIS A 37 -21.36 -15.33 41.04
N PRO A 38 -22.39 -15.78 41.80
CA PRO A 38 -22.84 -17.18 41.83
C PRO A 38 -23.41 -17.71 40.50
N ASP A 39 -23.93 -16.82 39.64
CA ASP A 39 -24.69 -17.20 38.43
C ASP A 39 -23.86 -17.88 37.33
N PHE A 40 -22.52 -17.73 37.33
CA PHE A 40 -21.68 -18.33 36.29
C PHE A 40 -21.54 -19.86 36.43
N GLY A 41 -21.54 -20.37 37.66
CA GLY A 41 -21.51 -21.81 37.92
C GLY A 41 -22.74 -22.53 37.36
N ASP A 42 -23.89 -21.85 37.40
CA ASP A 42 -25.14 -22.37 36.88
C ASP A 42 -25.15 -22.39 35.34
N LEU A 43 -24.51 -21.42 34.66
CA LEU A 43 -24.35 -21.40 33.20
C LEU A 43 -23.47 -22.55 32.70
N LEU A 44 -22.33 -22.81 33.34
CA LEU A 44 -21.47 -23.97 33.02
C LEU A 44 -22.21 -25.30 33.27
N GLY A 45 -22.96 -25.38 34.36
CA GLY A 45 -23.80 -26.54 34.66
C GLY A 45 -24.89 -26.77 33.61
N ALA A 46 -25.49 -25.70 33.08
CA ALA A 46 -26.48 -25.75 32.01
C ALA A 46 -25.87 -26.21 30.68
N TRP A 47 -24.66 -25.77 30.34
CA TRP A 47 -23.95 -26.26 29.15
C TRP A 47 -23.65 -27.76 29.24
N GLY A 48 -23.08 -28.23 30.35
CA GLY A 48 -22.76 -29.65 30.55
C GLY A 48 -23.98 -30.59 30.55
N MET A 49 -25.19 -30.03 30.67
CA MET A 49 -26.47 -30.75 30.61
C MET A 49 -27.14 -30.67 29.22
N SER A 50 -26.71 -29.75 28.36
CA SER A 50 -27.27 -29.56 27.03
C SER A 50 -26.77 -30.64 26.06
N LYS A 51 -27.61 -31.06 25.11
CA LYS A 51 -27.18 -31.97 24.04
C LYS A 51 -26.39 -31.16 23.01
N HIS A 52 -25.21 -31.64 22.65
CA HIS A 52 -24.38 -31.05 21.59
C HIS A 52 -25.22 -30.83 20.32
N GLY A 53 -25.27 -29.57 19.86
CA GLY A 53 -26.08 -29.15 18.71
C GLY A 53 -27.45 -28.52 19.02
N ASP A 54 -27.90 -28.44 20.28
CA ASP A 54 -29.11 -27.66 20.63
C ASP A 54 -28.79 -26.15 20.49
N PRO A 55 -29.59 -25.34 19.75
CA PRO A 55 -29.50 -23.88 19.72
C PRO A 55 -29.36 -23.21 21.10
N ASN A 56 -29.96 -23.80 22.14
CA ASN A 56 -29.82 -23.28 23.51
C ASN A 56 -28.38 -23.34 24.03
N SER A 57 -27.59 -24.34 23.60
CA SER A 57 -26.18 -24.46 23.98
C SER A 57 -25.41 -23.22 23.52
N VAL A 58 -25.58 -22.84 22.24
CA VAL A 58 -24.90 -21.67 21.65
C VAL A 58 -25.21 -20.39 22.43
N SER A 59 -26.47 -20.19 22.84
CA SER A 59 -26.86 -19.07 23.70
C SER A 59 -26.18 -19.12 25.08
N ILE A 60 -26.08 -20.30 25.70
CA ILE A 60 -25.37 -20.47 26.98
C ILE A 60 -23.88 -20.12 26.83
N LEU A 61 -23.23 -20.57 25.76
CA LEU A 61 -21.83 -20.27 25.49
C LEU A 61 -21.60 -18.76 25.28
N TYR A 62 -22.50 -18.08 24.57
CA TYR A 62 -22.45 -16.63 24.43
C TYR A 62 -22.64 -15.91 25.76
N ASN A 63 -23.57 -16.34 26.61
CA ASN A 63 -23.74 -15.77 27.95
C ASN A 63 -22.50 -15.98 28.83
N CYS A 64 -21.83 -17.14 28.71
CA CYS A 64 -20.57 -17.39 29.40
C CYS A 64 -19.46 -16.46 28.92
N LEU A 65 -19.35 -16.23 27.61
CA LEU A 65 -18.36 -15.33 27.02
C LEU A 65 -18.65 -13.87 27.36
N GLU A 66 -19.91 -13.45 27.28
CA GLU A 66 -20.37 -12.13 27.74
C GLU A 66 -19.99 -11.92 29.21
N PHE A 67 -20.29 -12.89 30.07
CA PHE A 67 -19.95 -12.79 31.49
C PHE A 67 -18.43 -12.73 31.72
N ALA A 68 -17.64 -13.56 31.02
CA ALA A 68 -16.18 -13.56 31.15
C ALA A 68 -15.56 -12.22 30.71
N ILE A 69 -16.08 -11.65 29.61
CA ILE A 69 -15.61 -10.38 29.04
C ILE A 69 -16.04 -9.20 29.92
N CYS A 70 -17.31 -9.16 30.37
CA CYS A 70 -17.88 -8.10 31.21
C CYS A 70 -17.41 -8.14 32.67
N GLY A 71 -17.12 -9.33 33.20
CA GLY A 71 -16.74 -9.54 34.60
C GLY A 71 -15.25 -9.43 34.89
N THR A 72 -14.41 -9.22 33.87
CA THR A 72 -12.95 -9.20 34.02
C THR A 72 -12.40 -7.78 34.04
N GLU A 73 -11.44 -7.54 34.93
CA GLU A 73 -10.63 -6.33 34.90
C GLU A 73 -9.90 -6.20 33.56
N VAL A 74 -9.85 -4.98 33.03
CA VAL A 74 -9.34 -4.64 31.70
C VAL A 74 -7.87 -5.05 31.47
N GLU A 75 -7.14 -5.41 32.53
CA GLU A 75 -5.72 -5.77 32.49
C GLU A 75 -5.44 -7.24 32.09
N ASN A 76 -6.45 -8.14 32.09
CA ASN A 76 -6.23 -9.56 31.76
C ASN A 76 -6.41 -9.84 30.26
N PHE A 77 -5.40 -9.48 29.46
CA PHE A 77 -5.37 -9.70 28.01
C PHE A 77 -5.43 -11.17 27.59
N GLU A 78 -4.84 -12.08 28.37
CA GLU A 78 -4.81 -13.51 28.06
C GLU A 78 -6.23 -14.11 28.07
N LEU A 79 -7.08 -13.66 29.00
CA LEU A 79 -8.48 -14.06 29.03
C LEU A 79 -9.25 -13.52 27.83
N TYR A 80 -9.10 -12.22 27.51
CA TYR A 80 -9.75 -11.65 26.32
C TYR A 80 -9.30 -12.36 25.04
N GLU A 81 -8.00 -12.64 24.92
CA GLU A 81 -7.44 -13.38 23.79
C GLU A 81 -8.10 -14.75 23.66
N THR A 82 -8.20 -15.49 24.77
CA THR A 82 -8.85 -16.80 24.82
C THR A 82 -10.34 -16.71 24.45
N CYS A 83 -11.06 -15.70 24.95
CA CYS A 83 -12.47 -15.47 24.63
C CYS A 83 -12.67 -15.13 23.15
N PHE A 84 -11.86 -14.26 22.56
CA PHE A 84 -11.98 -13.90 21.15
C PHE A 84 -11.50 -15.03 20.22
N ALA A 85 -10.48 -15.79 20.61
CA ALA A 85 -10.06 -16.99 19.89
C ALA A 85 -11.21 -18.01 19.82
N ALA A 86 -11.94 -18.19 20.91
CA ALA A 86 -13.14 -19.01 20.95
C ALA A 86 -14.25 -18.49 20.05
N LEU A 87 -14.60 -17.21 20.17
CA LEU A 87 -15.62 -16.57 19.33
C LEU A 87 -15.29 -16.74 17.84
N THR A 88 -14.02 -16.61 17.50
CA THR A 88 -13.50 -16.84 16.16
C THR A 88 -13.75 -18.29 15.69
N LYS A 89 -13.38 -19.29 16.50
CA LYS A 89 -13.61 -20.70 16.15
C LYS A 89 -15.10 -21.03 16.01
N ILE A 90 -15.92 -20.55 16.96
CA ILE A 90 -17.38 -20.73 16.99
C ILE A 90 -18.01 -20.12 15.73
N SER A 91 -17.63 -18.88 15.39
CA SER A 91 -18.16 -18.18 14.21
C SER A 91 -17.75 -18.85 12.90
N MET A 92 -16.51 -19.32 12.78
CA MET A 92 -16.04 -20.05 11.60
C MET A 92 -16.76 -21.39 11.43
N PHE A 93 -17.00 -22.13 12.52
CA PHE A 93 -17.66 -23.43 12.45
C PHE A 93 -19.14 -23.32 12.12
N LEU A 94 -19.81 -22.34 12.73
CA LEU A 94 -21.27 -22.33 12.72
C LEU A 94 -21.90 -21.78 11.45
N GLY A 95 -21.15 -21.08 10.58
CA GLY A 95 -21.41 -20.89 9.14
C GLY A 95 -22.84 -20.53 8.66
N GLN A 96 -23.74 -20.11 9.54
CA GLN A 96 -25.18 -20.03 9.30
C GLN A 96 -25.76 -18.68 9.76
N GLU A 97 -26.73 -18.17 8.99
CA GLU A 97 -27.51 -16.95 9.28
C GLU A 97 -28.06 -16.88 10.71
N ARG A 98 -28.38 -18.02 11.34
CA ARG A 98 -28.95 -18.06 12.71
C ARG A 98 -27.94 -17.73 13.80
N VAL A 99 -26.68 -18.06 13.58
CA VAL A 99 -25.61 -17.78 14.55
C VAL A 99 -25.15 -16.34 14.42
N LEU A 100 -25.28 -15.77 13.22
CA LEU A 100 -25.05 -14.35 12.98
C LEU A 100 -25.91 -13.50 13.90
N GLU A 101 -27.20 -13.79 14.07
CA GLU A 101 -28.07 -13.03 14.97
C GLU A 101 -27.59 -13.03 16.42
N HIS A 102 -27.17 -14.19 16.94
CA HIS A 102 -26.73 -14.32 18.33
C HIS A 102 -25.35 -13.71 18.54
N LEU A 103 -24.46 -13.85 17.57
CA LEU A 103 -23.12 -13.28 17.60
C LEU A 103 -23.15 -11.76 17.45
N VAL A 104 -24.02 -11.24 16.57
CA VAL A 104 -24.28 -9.80 16.46
C VAL A 104 -24.88 -9.28 17.76
N ALA A 105 -25.85 -9.97 18.36
CA ALA A 105 -26.39 -9.58 19.66
C ALA A 105 -25.30 -9.56 20.75
N LEU A 106 -24.42 -10.57 20.81
CA LEU A 106 -23.27 -10.57 21.71
C LEU A 106 -22.37 -9.37 21.44
N LEU A 107 -21.95 -9.15 20.19
CA LEU A 107 -21.07 -8.05 19.80
C LEU A 107 -21.68 -6.68 20.13
N MET A 108 -23.00 -6.53 20.01
CA MET A 108 -23.72 -5.33 20.44
C MET A 108 -23.71 -5.17 21.96
N ASN A 109 -23.85 -6.25 22.74
CA ASN A 109 -23.78 -6.21 24.20
C ASN A 109 -22.37 -5.89 24.71
N ILE A 110 -21.33 -6.39 24.03
CA ILE A 110 -19.94 -6.14 24.40
C ILE A 110 -19.35 -4.90 23.70
N ASN A 111 -20.14 -4.08 23.00
CA ASN A 111 -19.59 -2.97 22.22
C ASN A 111 -18.79 -1.97 23.09
N GLU A 112 -19.29 -1.67 24.29
CA GLU A 112 -18.60 -0.79 25.24
C GLU A 112 -17.26 -1.40 25.67
N ILE A 113 -17.19 -2.72 25.76
CA ILE A 113 -15.97 -3.44 26.10
C ILE A 113 -15.04 -3.52 24.90
N TYR A 114 -15.57 -3.68 23.69
CA TYR A 114 -14.79 -3.63 22.47
C TYR A 114 -14.13 -2.25 22.32
N ASP A 115 -14.85 -1.17 22.61
CA ASP A 115 -14.32 0.20 22.63
C ASP A 115 -13.26 0.40 23.71
N VAL A 116 -13.50 -0.10 24.93
CA VAL A 116 -12.50 -0.06 26.02
C VAL A 116 -11.27 -0.89 25.66
N LEU A 117 -11.46 -2.09 25.12
CA LEU A 117 -10.39 -2.97 24.69
C LEU A 117 -9.58 -2.33 23.57
N LEU A 118 -10.19 -1.74 22.56
CA LEU A 118 -9.46 -1.03 21.50
C LEU A 118 -8.59 0.10 22.07
N ASN A 119 -9.13 0.91 22.99
CA ASN A 119 -8.39 1.98 23.65
C ASN A 119 -7.23 1.45 24.52
N CYS A 120 -7.47 0.38 25.28
CA CYS A 120 -6.45 -0.25 26.11
C CYS A 120 -5.39 -0.94 25.25
N VAL A 121 -5.80 -1.67 24.23
CA VAL A 121 -4.94 -2.33 23.25
C VAL A 121 -4.02 -1.33 22.56
N GLU A 122 -4.50 -0.14 22.21
CA GLU A 122 -3.66 0.94 21.68
C GLU A 122 -2.64 1.43 22.71
N THR A 123 -3.10 1.69 23.94
CA THR A 123 -2.25 2.16 25.04
C THR A 123 -1.15 1.15 25.38
N TYR A 124 -1.50 -0.13 25.47
CA TYR A 124 -0.57 -1.21 25.80
C TYR A 124 0.40 -1.50 24.67
N GLU A 125 -0.03 -1.45 23.41
CA GLU A 125 0.87 -1.59 22.27
C GLU A 125 1.90 -0.45 22.21
N TRP A 126 1.51 0.75 22.64
CA TRP A 126 2.44 1.88 22.77
C TRP A 126 3.50 1.64 23.85
N VAL A 127 3.12 1.00 24.96
CA VAL A 127 4.01 0.68 26.08
C VAL A 127 4.88 -0.56 25.77
N GLN A 128 4.30 -1.59 25.15
CA GLN A 128 4.93 -2.85 24.79
C GLN A 128 4.44 -3.33 23.41
N PRO A 129 5.11 -2.92 22.32
CA PRO A 129 4.75 -3.35 20.98
C PRO A 129 4.77 -4.87 20.83
N GLY A 130 3.69 -5.43 20.27
CA GLY A 130 3.50 -6.84 19.97
C GLY A 130 2.70 -7.63 21.01
N VAL A 131 2.52 -7.12 22.23
CA VAL A 131 1.85 -7.86 23.32
C VAL A 131 0.37 -8.09 23.01
N THR A 132 -0.27 -7.17 22.31
CA THR A 132 -1.71 -7.22 22.03
C THR A 132 -2.03 -7.81 20.65
N GLY A 133 -1.02 -8.31 19.95
CA GLY A 133 -1.12 -8.73 18.55
C GLY A 133 -2.16 -9.81 18.32
N LEU A 134 -2.13 -10.88 19.12
CA LEU A 134 -3.04 -12.03 18.99
C LEU A 134 -4.49 -11.62 19.32
N LEU A 135 -4.69 -10.85 20.40
CA LEU A 135 -6.00 -10.30 20.72
C LEU A 135 -6.58 -9.46 19.57
N ARG A 136 -5.80 -8.52 19.00
CA ARG A 136 -6.23 -7.72 17.83
C ARG A 136 -6.63 -8.59 16.65
N MET A 137 -5.88 -9.67 16.42
CA MET A 137 -6.15 -10.61 15.33
C MET A 137 -7.45 -11.37 15.55
N TYR A 138 -7.67 -11.93 16.75
CA TYR A 138 -8.93 -12.64 17.04
C TYR A 138 -10.14 -11.70 17.05
N MET A 139 -9.96 -10.46 17.52
CA MET A 139 -11.01 -9.43 17.45
C MET A 139 -11.40 -9.11 16.00
N LEU A 140 -10.41 -8.98 15.10
CA LEU A 140 -10.66 -8.79 13.67
C LEU A 140 -11.22 -10.05 13.01
N GLN A 141 -10.69 -11.23 13.32
CA GLN A 141 -11.13 -12.47 12.73
C GLN A 141 -12.59 -12.78 13.11
N THR A 142 -12.97 -12.50 14.36
CA THR A 142 -14.37 -12.54 14.81
C THR A 142 -15.20 -11.55 14.00
N LEU A 143 -14.79 -10.28 13.88
CA LEU A 143 -15.54 -9.30 13.09
C LEU A 143 -15.74 -9.75 11.63
N PHE A 144 -14.68 -10.24 10.98
CA PHE A 144 -14.72 -10.64 9.58
C PHE A 144 -15.53 -11.92 9.36
N SER A 145 -15.51 -12.86 10.31
CA SER A 145 -16.35 -14.06 10.24
C SER A 145 -17.83 -13.74 10.46
N VAL A 146 -18.16 -12.75 11.30
CA VAL A 146 -19.53 -12.27 11.52
C VAL A 146 -20.03 -11.57 10.26
N VAL A 147 -19.37 -10.47 9.89
CA VAL A 147 -19.90 -9.57 8.86
C VAL A 147 -19.76 -10.21 7.47
N GLY A 148 -18.73 -11.04 7.29
CA GLY A 148 -18.33 -11.66 6.04
C GLY A 148 -17.01 -11.10 5.53
N TYR A 149 -16.11 -11.99 5.07
CA TYR A 149 -14.80 -11.58 4.57
C TYR A 149 -14.87 -10.65 3.36
N GLU A 150 -15.98 -10.64 2.60
CA GLU A 150 -16.20 -9.81 1.41
C GLU A 150 -16.92 -8.49 1.68
N THR A 151 -17.63 -8.39 2.80
CA THR A 151 -18.48 -7.25 3.14
C THR A 151 -17.73 -6.19 3.95
N VAL A 152 -16.74 -6.61 4.75
CA VAL A 152 -15.86 -5.67 5.45
C VAL A 152 -15.02 -4.90 4.43
N THR A 153 -14.93 -3.59 4.59
CA THR A 153 -14.21 -2.68 3.69
C THR A 153 -13.29 -1.78 4.51
N GLY A 154 -12.42 -1.04 3.84
CA GLY A 154 -11.58 -0.03 4.49
C GLY A 154 -12.39 0.99 5.30
N LYS A 155 -13.64 1.29 4.90
CA LYS A 155 -14.55 2.17 5.66
C LYS A 155 -14.90 1.58 7.03
N HIS A 156 -15.30 0.32 7.08
CA HIS A 156 -15.61 -0.36 8.34
C HIS A 156 -14.40 -0.40 9.27
N LEU A 157 -13.19 -0.58 8.71
CA LEU A 157 -11.97 -0.56 9.49
C LEU A 157 -11.64 0.84 10.04
N MET A 158 -11.96 1.90 9.29
CA MET A 158 -11.82 3.28 9.78
C MET A 158 -12.83 3.58 10.90
N GLU A 159 -14.08 3.12 10.80
CA GLU A 159 -15.06 3.22 11.89
C GLU A 159 -14.58 2.49 13.14
N LEU A 160 -14.08 1.25 12.97
CA LEU A 160 -13.51 0.43 14.05
C LEU A 160 -12.35 1.13 14.77
N THR A 161 -11.57 1.91 14.04
CA THR A 161 -10.37 2.58 14.57
C THR A 161 -10.64 4.04 14.92
N ASN A 162 -11.90 4.46 15.05
CA ASN A 162 -12.27 5.84 15.37
C ASN A 162 -11.63 6.87 14.43
N ASN A 163 -11.55 6.53 13.14
CA ASN A 163 -10.89 7.28 12.08
C ASN A 163 -9.37 7.43 12.23
N ASP A 164 -8.72 6.55 13.00
CA ASP A 164 -7.26 6.47 13.06
C ASP A 164 -6.68 5.58 11.94
N ILE A 165 -6.19 6.24 10.91
CA ILE A 165 -5.54 5.60 9.76
C ILE A 165 -4.30 4.82 10.19
N ALA A 166 -3.57 5.28 11.21
CA ALA A 166 -2.38 4.59 11.69
C ALA A 166 -2.76 3.26 12.35
N GLY A 167 -3.73 3.26 13.25
CA GLY A 167 -4.34 2.08 13.84
C GLY A 167 -4.87 1.12 12.77
N ALA A 168 -5.62 1.61 11.78
CA ALA A 168 -6.15 0.78 10.70
C ALA A 168 -5.03 0.08 9.90
N VAL A 169 -3.99 0.82 9.51
CA VAL A 169 -2.85 0.26 8.77
C VAL A 169 -2.02 -0.68 9.64
N SER A 170 -1.85 -0.37 10.93
CA SER A 170 -1.16 -1.25 11.88
C SER A 170 -1.88 -2.60 12.00
N LEU A 171 -3.21 -2.59 12.07
CA LEU A 171 -4.05 -3.78 12.15
C LEU A 171 -3.93 -4.64 10.89
N VAL A 172 -4.09 -4.04 9.71
CA VAL A 172 -3.86 -4.73 8.43
C VAL A 172 -2.45 -5.32 8.36
N CYS A 173 -1.44 -4.53 8.75
CA CYS A 173 -0.05 -4.97 8.73
C CYS A 173 0.18 -6.18 9.63
N PHE A 174 -0.45 -6.21 10.80
CA PHE A 174 -0.37 -7.34 11.72
C PHE A 174 -0.98 -8.60 11.08
N VAL A 175 -2.21 -8.50 10.57
CA VAL A 175 -2.91 -9.63 9.95
C VAL A 175 -2.12 -10.20 8.77
N ILE A 176 -1.61 -9.33 7.88
CA ILE A 176 -0.81 -9.75 6.71
C ILE A 176 0.53 -10.37 7.12
N ARG A 177 1.14 -9.90 8.21
CA ARG A 177 2.42 -10.45 8.70
C ARG A 177 2.25 -11.79 9.43
N CYS A 178 1.09 -12.03 10.03
CA CYS A 178 0.85 -13.17 10.88
C CYS A 178 0.69 -14.46 10.05
N GLY A 179 1.61 -15.41 10.23
CA GLY A 179 1.60 -16.69 9.52
C GLY A 179 0.48 -17.64 9.96
N GLU A 180 -0.14 -17.37 11.11
CA GLU A 180 -1.25 -18.17 11.65
C GLU A 180 -2.62 -17.71 11.11
N CYS A 181 -2.69 -16.52 10.51
CA CYS A 181 -3.91 -16.03 9.89
C CYS A 181 -4.29 -16.90 8.69
N THR A 182 -5.60 -17.13 8.53
CA THR A 182 -6.14 -17.78 7.34
C THR A 182 -5.91 -16.90 6.10
N PHE A 183 -5.82 -17.53 4.93
CA PHE A 183 -5.67 -16.81 3.66
C PHE A 183 -6.83 -15.82 3.45
N GLN A 184 -8.07 -16.19 3.77
CA GLN A 184 -9.25 -15.34 3.62
C GLN A 184 -9.16 -14.07 4.48
N LEU A 185 -8.63 -14.19 5.69
CA LEU A 185 -8.42 -13.02 6.56
C LEU A 185 -7.33 -12.11 6.02
N GLN A 186 -6.21 -12.67 5.55
CA GLN A 186 -5.13 -11.91 4.93
C GLN A 186 -5.57 -11.23 3.63
N GLU A 187 -6.35 -11.93 2.80
CA GLU A 187 -6.96 -11.41 1.58
C GLU A 187 -7.90 -10.24 1.89
N ALA A 188 -8.81 -10.41 2.84
CA ALA A 188 -9.77 -9.38 3.23
C ALA A 188 -9.07 -8.16 3.86
N ALA A 189 -8.02 -8.35 4.64
CA ALA A 189 -7.19 -7.26 5.17
C ALA A 189 -6.45 -6.51 4.03
N ALA A 190 -5.90 -7.24 3.05
CA ALA A 190 -5.25 -6.64 1.89
C ALA A 190 -6.24 -5.86 1.02
N ARG A 191 -7.48 -6.35 0.87
CA ARG A 191 -8.58 -5.65 0.19
C ARG A 191 -9.00 -4.39 0.94
N CYS A 192 -9.16 -4.45 2.26
CA CYS A 192 -9.43 -3.27 3.09
C CYS A 192 -8.35 -2.20 2.93
N LEU A 193 -7.07 -2.58 2.78
CA LEU A 193 -6.00 -1.62 2.51
C LEU A 193 -6.16 -0.90 1.17
N VAL A 194 -6.60 -1.62 0.13
CA VAL A 194 -6.91 -1.00 -1.15
C VAL A 194 -8.05 0.00 -0.98
N ASP A 195 -9.12 -0.37 -0.26
CA ASP A 195 -10.22 0.54 0.03
C ASP A 195 -9.77 1.77 0.81
N LEU A 196 -8.84 1.63 1.77
CA LEU A 196 -8.27 2.77 2.51
C LEU A 196 -7.56 3.77 1.60
N THR A 197 -7.18 3.39 0.37
CA THR A 197 -6.54 4.28 -0.59
C THR A 197 -7.53 5.06 -1.46
N THR A 198 -8.83 4.75 -1.37
CA THR A 198 -9.89 5.39 -2.14
C THR A 198 -10.50 6.57 -1.38
N ALA A 199 -11.22 7.42 -2.10
CA ALA A 199 -11.94 8.55 -1.51
C ALA A 199 -13.11 8.10 -0.60
N ASP A 200 -13.66 6.91 -0.82
CA ASP A 200 -14.81 6.40 -0.05
C ASP A 200 -14.44 6.10 1.40
N ALA A 201 -13.20 5.73 1.68
CA ALA A 201 -12.69 5.56 3.05
C ALA A 201 -12.50 6.89 3.79
N VAL A 202 -12.54 8.02 3.07
CA VAL A 202 -12.27 9.36 3.61
C VAL A 202 -13.55 10.13 3.89
N PHE A 203 -14.53 10.01 2.99
CA PHE A 203 -15.77 10.78 3.05
C PHE A 203 -16.88 9.92 3.65
N PHE A 204 -16.96 9.88 4.98
CA PHE A 204 -18.11 9.32 5.68
C PHE A 204 -19.35 10.14 5.29
N ARG A 205 -20.26 9.51 4.54
CA ARG A 205 -21.64 10.00 4.45
C ARG A 205 -22.27 9.78 5.82
N ASP A 206 -22.15 10.76 6.71
CA ASP A 206 -23.10 10.87 7.81
C ASP A 206 -24.48 11.04 7.17
N GLU A 207 -25.39 10.11 7.42
CA GLU A 207 -26.77 10.13 6.88
C GLU A 207 -27.55 11.41 7.27
N LYS A 208 -26.99 12.24 8.16
CA LYS A 208 -27.54 13.49 8.65
C LYS A 208 -26.87 14.75 8.09
N MET A 209 -26.00 14.65 7.09
CA MET A 209 -25.42 15.83 6.45
C MET A 209 -26.50 16.56 5.64
N ASP A 210 -26.99 17.70 6.15
CA ASP A 210 -27.94 18.60 5.50
C ASP A 210 -27.49 18.99 4.08
N GLU A 211 -28.44 19.25 3.17
CA GLU A 211 -28.22 19.58 1.75
C GLU A 211 -27.24 20.76 1.52
N ASP A 212 -27.01 21.60 2.52
CA ASP A 212 -26.00 22.67 2.52
C ASP A 212 -24.54 22.16 2.46
N TYR A 213 -24.31 20.85 2.63
CA TYR A 213 -22.98 20.24 2.50
C TYR A 213 -22.42 20.31 1.07
N ASN A 214 -23.28 20.42 0.04
CA ASN A 214 -22.85 20.53 -1.35
C ASN A 214 -22.04 21.81 -1.65
N ASN A 215 -22.13 22.83 -0.80
CA ASN A 215 -21.31 24.04 -0.88
C ASN A 215 -20.10 24.02 0.05
N GLN A 216 -19.84 22.90 0.76
CA GLN A 216 -18.58 22.79 1.48
C GLN A 216 -17.42 22.86 0.48
N ASP A 217 -16.59 23.88 0.71
CA ASP A 217 -15.38 24.19 -0.03
C ASP A 217 -14.67 22.92 -0.50
N ILE A 218 -14.63 22.67 -1.81
CA ILE A 218 -13.84 21.59 -2.44
C ILE A 218 -12.41 21.55 -1.86
N ALA A 219 -11.90 22.72 -1.44
CA ALA A 219 -10.65 22.87 -0.70
C ALA A 219 -10.60 22.08 0.63
N LYS A 220 -11.67 22.06 1.42
CA LYS A 220 -11.74 21.29 2.69
C LYS A 220 -11.72 19.78 2.44
N LEU A 221 -12.54 19.30 1.49
CA LEU A 221 -12.58 17.88 1.12
C LEU A 221 -11.22 17.43 0.57
N THR A 222 -10.62 18.26 -0.30
CA THR A 222 -9.26 18.04 -0.82
C THR A 222 -8.21 18.03 0.30
N ALA A 223 -8.33 18.91 1.30
CA ALA A 223 -7.42 18.93 2.45
C ALA A 223 -7.57 17.67 3.32
N LEU A 224 -8.81 17.18 3.52
CA LEU A 224 -9.10 15.97 4.28
C LEU A 224 -8.55 14.73 3.58
N LEU A 225 -8.80 14.58 2.27
CA LEU A 225 -8.21 13.52 1.45
C LEU A 225 -6.68 13.56 1.47
N ASN A 226 -6.08 14.74 1.33
CA ASN A 226 -4.63 14.87 1.43
C ASN A 226 -4.09 14.50 2.82
N LYS A 227 -4.77 14.88 3.91
CA LYS A 227 -4.40 14.47 5.27
C LYS A 227 -4.47 12.95 5.39
N HIS A 228 -5.54 12.35 4.89
CA HIS A 228 -5.76 10.91 4.93
C HIS A 228 -4.67 10.14 4.20
N VAL A 229 -4.48 10.42 2.91
CA VAL A 229 -3.47 9.76 2.08
C VAL A 229 -2.05 9.96 2.64
N ASN A 230 -1.76 11.15 3.18
CA ASN A 230 -0.46 11.39 3.80
C ASN A 230 -0.26 10.59 5.09
N GLY A 231 -1.31 10.43 5.91
CA GLY A 231 -1.32 9.55 7.07
C GLY A 231 -1.08 8.11 6.65
N LEU A 232 -1.89 7.60 5.71
CA LEU A 232 -1.78 6.27 5.13
C LEU A 232 -0.37 5.96 4.65
N ILE A 233 0.24 6.82 3.83
CA ILE A 233 1.62 6.63 3.34
C ILE A 233 2.64 6.57 4.48
N MET A 234 2.51 7.41 5.50
CA MET A 234 3.43 7.41 6.62
C MET A 234 3.28 6.12 7.45
N SER A 235 2.05 5.67 7.69
CA SER A 235 1.76 4.41 8.38
C SER A 235 2.27 3.18 7.61
N ILE A 236 2.13 3.16 6.27
CA ILE A 236 2.70 2.08 5.42
C ILE A 236 4.22 1.95 5.65
N ILE A 237 4.93 3.08 5.75
CA ILE A 237 6.38 3.12 5.99
C ILE A 237 6.70 2.75 7.44
N GLU A 238 5.97 3.32 8.40
CA GLU A 238 6.22 3.17 9.84
C GLU A 238 6.02 1.74 10.31
N PHE A 239 4.95 1.07 9.88
CA PHE A 239 4.65 -0.30 10.27
C PHE A 239 5.36 -1.37 9.42
N GLU A 240 6.24 -0.96 8.49
CA GLU A 240 6.93 -1.87 7.56
C GLU A 240 5.93 -2.77 6.79
N LEU A 241 4.81 -2.18 6.35
CA LEU A 241 3.72 -2.92 5.69
C LEU A 241 4.19 -3.59 4.39
N VAL A 242 5.10 -2.91 3.68
CA VAL A 242 5.73 -3.44 2.47
C VAL A 242 6.43 -4.78 2.76
N ASP A 243 7.18 -4.87 3.85
CA ASP A 243 7.90 -6.08 4.22
C ASP A 243 6.93 -7.16 4.79
N ALA A 244 5.81 -6.75 5.40
CA ALA A 244 4.74 -7.67 5.79
C ALA A 244 4.12 -8.38 4.58
N PHE A 245 3.80 -7.64 3.52
CA PHE A 245 3.34 -8.24 2.25
C PHE A 245 4.38 -9.18 1.65
N GLY A 246 5.67 -8.83 1.67
CA GLY A 246 6.73 -9.72 1.19
C GLY A 246 6.71 -11.08 1.90
N ARG A 247 6.55 -11.09 3.23
CA ARG A 247 6.43 -12.34 4.01
C ARG A 247 5.14 -13.10 3.67
N CYS A 248 4.01 -12.42 3.57
CA CYS A 248 2.73 -13.01 3.20
C CYS A 248 2.79 -13.68 1.82
N ILE A 249 3.44 -13.03 0.85
CA ILE A 249 3.65 -13.58 -0.49
C ILE A 249 4.51 -14.83 -0.44
N CYS A 250 5.62 -14.81 0.32
CA CYS A 250 6.46 -15.99 0.51
C CYS A 250 5.72 -17.14 1.22
N GLN A 251 4.81 -16.83 2.15
CA GLN A 251 3.97 -17.82 2.83
C GLN A 251 3.06 -18.56 1.83
N HIS A 252 2.47 -17.86 0.86
CA HIS A 252 1.53 -18.43 -0.11
C HIS A 252 2.16 -18.84 -1.44
N GLN A 253 3.49 -18.82 -1.57
CA GLN A 253 4.19 -19.07 -2.84
C GLN A 253 3.92 -20.46 -3.46
N GLN A 254 3.41 -21.42 -2.68
CA GLN A 254 3.02 -22.74 -3.17
C GLN A 254 1.70 -22.72 -3.96
N SER A 255 0.88 -21.68 -3.79
CA SER A 255 -0.37 -21.48 -4.53
C SER A 255 -0.26 -20.20 -5.38
N HIS A 256 -0.16 -20.40 -6.70
CA HIS A 256 -0.10 -19.28 -7.66
C HIS A 256 -1.30 -18.36 -7.51
N LEU A 257 -2.52 -18.92 -7.44
CA LEU A 257 -3.76 -18.14 -7.29
C LEU A 257 -3.74 -17.26 -6.03
N ARG A 258 -3.37 -17.81 -4.87
CA ARG A 258 -3.29 -17.05 -3.61
C ARG A 258 -2.24 -15.95 -3.70
N THR A 259 -1.08 -16.27 -4.26
CA THR A 259 0.02 -15.32 -4.47
C THR A 259 -0.41 -14.16 -5.39
N ASP A 260 -1.08 -14.47 -6.50
CA ASP A 260 -1.56 -13.48 -7.47
C ASP A 260 -2.58 -12.53 -6.86
N ILE A 261 -3.49 -13.03 -6.03
CA ILE A 261 -4.50 -12.23 -5.32
C ILE A 261 -3.82 -11.25 -4.35
N ILE A 262 -2.89 -11.72 -3.51
CA ILE A 262 -2.19 -10.88 -2.54
C ILE A 262 -1.33 -9.82 -3.25
N ILE A 263 -0.61 -10.21 -4.31
CA ILE A 263 0.20 -9.29 -5.11
C ILE A 263 -0.68 -8.23 -5.78
N ARG A 264 -1.86 -8.61 -6.30
CA ARG A 264 -2.82 -7.66 -6.87
C ARG A 264 -3.19 -6.57 -5.88
N PHE A 265 -3.59 -6.95 -4.67
CA PHE A 265 -3.98 -5.98 -3.63
C PHE A 265 -2.80 -5.12 -3.19
N PHE A 266 -1.63 -5.73 -2.97
CA PHE A 266 -0.40 -5.01 -2.63
C PHE A 266 -0.03 -3.95 -3.67
N LEU A 267 0.04 -4.33 -4.94
CA LEU A 267 0.42 -3.44 -6.04
C LEU A 267 -0.62 -2.36 -6.26
N THR A 268 -1.91 -2.67 -6.12
CA THR A 268 -2.99 -1.68 -6.23
C THR A 268 -2.88 -0.64 -5.13
N ALA A 269 -2.70 -1.05 -3.87
CA ALA A 269 -2.54 -0.14 -2.75
C ALA A 269 -1.31 0.77 -2.91
N LEU A 270 -0.17 0.19 -3.32
CA LEU A 270 1.04 0.95 -3.61
C LEU A 270 0.83 1.93 -4.76
N HIS A 271 0.22 1.48 -5.86
CA HIS A 271 -0.03 2.31 -7.02
C HIS A 271 -0.90 3.51 -6.66
N ASN A 272 -2.00 3.30 -5.94
CA ASN A 272 -2.89 4.37 -5.51
C ASN A 272 -2.13 5.37 -4.64
N CYS A 273 -1.37 4.92 -3.64
CA CYS A 273 -0.52 5.78 -2.81
C CYS A 273 0.52 6.57 -3.63
N LEU A 274 1.05 5.96 -4.69
CA LEU A 274 2.04 6.56 -5.57
C LEU A 274 1.45 7.51 -6.61
N LEU A 275 0.16 7.46 -6.92
CA LEU A 275 -0.48 8.42 -7.83
C LEU A 275 -0.74 9.77 -7.17
N TYR A 276 -0.95 9.80 -5.85
CA TYR A 276 -1.20 11.05 -5.14
C TYR A 276 0.02 11.97 -5.11
N CYS A 277 -0.17 13.24 -5.46
CA CYS A 277 0.89 14.24 -5.60
C CYS A 277 1.24 14.89 -4.25
N SER A 278 1.88 14.15 -3.35
CA SER A 278 2.26 14.62 -2.02
C SER A 278 3.77 14.60 -1.74
N GLU A 279 4.22 15.29 -0.67
CA GLU A 279 5.60 15.19 -0.21
C GLU A 279 5.94 13.77 0.30
N ASN A 280 4.96 13.09 0.90
CA ASN A 280 5.12 11.74 1.43
C ASN A 280 5.25 10.70 0.31
N GLN A 281 4.68 10.92 -0.88
CA GLN A 281 4.92 10.09 -2.07
C GLN A 281 6.43 9.99 -2.40
N LYS A 282 7.20 11.06 -2.21
CA LYS A 282 8.68 11.02 -2.39
C LYS A 282 9.35 10.16 -1.33
N LYS A 283 8.86 10.19 -0.09
CA LYS A 283 9.37 9.34 1.00
C LYS A 283 9.05 7.87 0.72
N LEU A 284 7.83 7.55 0.29
CA LEU A 284 7.46 6.18 -0.09
C LEU A 284 8.31 5.65 -1.25
N ARG A 285 8.48 6.44 -2.32
CA ARG A 285 9.40 6.07 -3.41
C ARG A 285 10.83 5.85 -2.92
N MET A 286 11.33 6.72 -2.04
CA MET A 286 12.66 6.57 -1.47
C MET A 286 12.76 5.30 -0.59
N HIS A 287 11.72 5.00 0.19
CA HIS A 287 11.63 3.80 1.02
C HIS A 287 11.65 2.54 0.16
N LEU A 288 10.76 2.44 -0.84
CA LEU A 288 10.74 1.35 -1.82
C LEU A 288 12.08 1.17 -2.54
N ALA A 289 12.80 2.27 -2.80
CA ALA A 289 14.06 2.23 -3.51
C ALA A 289 15.29 1.93 -2.64
N THR A 290 15.28 2.27 -1.36
CA THR A 290 16.52 2.27 -0.55
C THR A 290 16.41 1.51 0.77
N GLN A 291 15.20 1.20 1.23
CA GLN A 291 14.96 0.59 2.53
C GLN A 291 14.29 -0.77 2.42
N SER A 292 13.31 -0.92 1.51
CA SER A 292 12.69 -2.22 1.27
C SER A 292 13.41 -2.98 0.15
N THR A 293 13.49 -4.29 0.28
CA THR A 293 14.00 -5.20 -0.75
C THR A 293 12.90 -5.78 -1.62
N ILE A 294 11.62 -5.43 -1.38
CA ILE A 294 10.47 -6.04 -2.06
C ILE A 294 10.56 -5.98 -3.59
N ILE A 295 11.14 -4.91 -4.14
CA ILE A 295 11.31 -4.78 -5.59
C ILE A 295 12.25 -5.86 -6.11
N GLN A 296 13.36 -6.09 -5.40
CA GLN A 296 14.43 -7.02 -5.76
C GLN A 296 14.05 -8.47 -5.47
N ASP A 297 13.50 -8.71 -4.29
CA ASP A 297 13.31 -10.06 -3.75
C ASP A 297 11.94 -10.64 -4.11
N ILE A 298 10.95 -9.79 -4.45
CA ILE A 298 9.58 -10.23 -4.72
C ILE A 298 9.14 -9.82 -6.12
N MET A 299 9.16 -8.53 -6.48
CA MET A 299 8.54 -8.07 -7.73
C MET A 299 9.26 -8.55 -8.99
N PHE A 300 10.60 -8.49 -9.04
CA PHE A 300 11.34 -9.05 -10.17
C PHE A 300 11.15 -10.57 -10.30
N PRO A 301 11.36 -11.38 -9.24
CA PRO A 301 11.09 -12.82 -9.30
C PRO A 301 9.63 -13.16 -9.63
N TYR A 302 8.67 -12.38 -9.14
CA TYR A 302 7.27 -12.59 -9.46
C TYR A 302 6.99 -12.44 -10.95
N VAL A 303 7.49 -11.37 -11.58
CA VAL A 303 7.36 -11.20 -13.03
C VAL A 303 8.02 -12.36 -13.77
N ASP A 304 9.23 -12.75 -13.35
CA ASP A 304 9.93 -13.90 -13.94
C ASP A 304 9.13 -15.21 -13.82
N ASN A 305 8.38 -15.39 -12.72
CA ASN A 305 7.56 -16.58 -12.48
C ASN A 305 6.26 -16.58 -13.30
N ILE A 306 5.64 -15.44 -13.55
CA ILE A 306 4.39 -15.38 -14.34
C ILE A 306 4.65 -15.42 -15.85
N LEU A 307 5.82 -14.99 -16.31
CA LEU A 307 6.13 -14.92 -17.76
C LEU A 307 5.96 -16.26 -18.50
N PRO A 308 6.43 -17.41 -17.99
CA PRO A 308 6.17 -18.71 -18.61
C PRO A 308 4.67 -18.99 -18.86
N ALA A 309 3.82 -18.70 -17.86
CA ALA A 309 2.37 -18.88 -18.00
C ALA A 309 1.80 -17.95 -19.09
N LEU A 310 2.29 -16.70 -19.15
CA LEU A 310 1.89 -15.73 -20.18
C LEU A 310 2.32 -16.13 -21.60
N TYR A 311 3.43 -16.87 -21.76
CA TYR A 311 3.87 -17.37 -23.06
C TYR A 311 3.06 -18.58 -23.53
N GLU A 312 2.77 -19.52 -22.65
CA GLU A 312 2.18 -20.82 -23.00
C GLU A 312 0.67 -20.73 -23.24
N ASN A 313 -0.02 -19.86 -22.51
CA ASN A 313 -1.47 -19.86 -22.49
C ASN A 313 -2.06 -18.72 -23.34
N THR A 314 -2.34 -19.04 -24.60
CA THR A 314 -3.04 -18.13 -25.54
C THR A 314 -4.48 -17.80 -25.15
N LYS A 315 -5.04 -18.46 -24.11
CA LYS A 315 -6.39 -18.18 -23.62
C LYS A 315 -6.47 -17.02 -22.63
N PHE A 316 -5.34 -16.56 -22.09
CA PHE A 316 -5.37 -15.40 -21.21
C PHE A 316 -5.88 -14.18 -21.97
N THR A 317 -6.77 -13.42 -21.33
CA THR A 317 -7.18 -12.10 -21.82
C THR A 317 -6.34 -11.03 -21.14
N LEU A 318 -6.33 -9.82 -21.68
CA LEU A 318 -5.69 -8.67 -21.01
C LEU A 318 -6.33 -8.36 -19.64
N ASP A 319 -7.53 -8.87 -19.39
CA ASP A 319 -8.26 -8.73 -18.12
C ASP A 319 -7.96 -9.87 -17.13
N GLY A 320 -7.19 -10.88 -17.54
CA GLY A 320 -6.70 -11.93 -16.66
C GLY A 320 -5.84 -11.37 -15.52
N ILE A 321 -5.88 -12.03 -14.37
CA ILE A 321 -5.21 -11.56 -13.15
C ILE A 321 -3.70 -11.40 -13.35
N GLU A 322 -3.08 -12.26 -14.15
CA GLU A 322 -1.64 -12.25 -14.46
C GLU A 322 -1.26 -10.99 -15.25
N TYR A 323 -2.05 -10.63 -16.28
CA TYR A 323 -1.83 -9.41 -17.06
C TYR A 323 -2.12 -8.14 -16.26
N GLN A 324 -3.15 -8.15 -15.40
CA GLN A 324 -3.41 -7.02 -14.50
C GLN A 324 -2.29 -6.84 -13.47
N ASN A 325 -1.75 -7.93 -12.93
CA ASN A 325 -0.61 -7.90 -12.01
C ASN A 325 0.68 -7.47 -12.70
N LEU A 326 0.92 -7.92 -13.94
CA LEU A 326 2.04 -7.44 -14.76
C LEU A 326 1.91 -5.93 -15.00
N LYS A 327 0.74 -5.45 -15.41
CA LYS A 327 0.45 -4.02 -15.59
C LYS A 327 0.72 -3.24 -14.31
N ALA A 328 0.19 -3.65 -13.16
CA ALA A 328 0.39 -2.97 -11.88
C ALA A 328 1.87 -2.95 -11.45
N THR A 329 2.58 -4.05 -11.73
CA THR A 329 4.04 -4.15 -11.52
C THR A 329 4.80 -3.15 -12.40
N LEU A 330 4.49 -3.09 -13.69
CA LEU A 330 5.08 -2.13 -14.63
C LEU A 330 4.79 -0.69 -14.24
N GLN A 331 3.57 -0.38 -13.78
CA GLN A 331 3.22 0.94 -13.26
C GLN A 331 4.10 1.32 -12.07
N THR A 332 4.32 0.39 -11.14
CA THR A 332 5.21 0.57 -10.00
C THR A 332 6.66 0.80 -10.45
N PHE A 333 7.15 0.02 -11.42
CA PHE A 333 8.47 0.19 -12.04
C PHE A 333 8.66 1.57 -12.68
N VAL A 334 7.67 2.09 -13.41
CA VAL A 334 7.72 3.45 -13.95
C VAL A 334 7.94 4.48 -12.84
N VAL A 335 7.19 4.36 -11.73
CA VAL A 335 7.24 5.32 -10.63
C VAL A 335 8.56 5.26 -9.86
N ILE A 336 9.08 4.07 -9.55
CA ILE A 336 10.31 3.90 -8.76
C ILE A 336 11.58 4.14 -9.59
N THR A 337 11.52 4.09 -10.92
CA THR A 337 12.66 4.43 -11.80
C THR A 337 12.72 5.93 -12.12
N PHE A 338 11.63 6.67 -11.89
CA PHE A 338 11.58 8.11 -12.09
C PHE A 338 12.44 8.86 -11.08
N ASN A 339 13.51 9.52 -11.55
CA ASN A 339 14.49 10.27 -10.75
C ASN A 339 15.22 9.48 -9.65
N ILE A 340 15.20 8.15 -9.71
CA ILE A 340 15.90 7.27 -8.78
C ILE A 340 16.76 6.30 -9.59
N ASN A 341 18.01 6.12 -9.16
CA ASN A 341 19.00 5.34 -9.92
C ASN A 341 19.13 3.89 -9.45
N VAL A 342 18.50 3.51 -8.32
CA VAL A 342 18.77 2.23 -7.64
C VAL A 342 18.48 1.03 -8.55
N PHE A 343 17.35 1.04 -9.26
CA PHE A 343 16.93 -0.09 -10.09
C PHE A 343 17.38 0.00 -11.55
N ARG A 344 18.04 1.10 -11.96
CA ARG A 344 18.43 1.29 -13.37
C ARG A 344 19.41 0.22 -13.84
N ALA A 345 20.36 -0.17 -12.99
CA ALA A 345 21.33 -1.21 -13.32
C ALA A 345 20.63 -2.54 -13.65
N HIS A 346 19.59 -2.91 -12.88
CA HIS A 346 18.84 -4.14 -13.17
C HIS A 346 18.21 -4.10 -14.57
N PHE A 347 17.48 -3.04 -14.92
CA PHE A 347 16.89 -2.89 -16.27
C PHE A 347 17.93 -2.72 -17.39
N GLN A 348 19.15 -2.25 -17.08
CA GLN A 348 20.22 -2.06 -18.06
C GLN A 348 21.02 -3.34 -18.30
N ASP A 349 21.27 -4.12 -17.26
CA ASP A 349 22.24 -5.23 -17.29
C ASP A 349 21.57 -6.58 -17.59
N THR A 350 20.25 -6.69 -17.41
CA THR A 350 19.46 -7.92 -17.65
C THR A 350 18.61 -7.81 -18.92
N ASP A 351 18.11 -8.96 -19.40
CA ASP A 351 17.17 -9.08 -20.50
C ASP A 351 15.69 -8.96 -20.05
N PHE A 352 15.45 -8.49 -18.82
CA PHE A 352 14.15 -8.52 -18.16
C PHE A 352 13.02 -7.87 -18.99
N LEU A 353 13.27 -6.68 -19.57
CA LEU A 353 12.28 -6.00 -20.42
C LEU A 353 12.06 -6.70 -21.75
N LEU A 354 13.10 -7.36 -22.29
CA LEU A 354 12.99 -8.13 -23.53
C LEU A 354 12.06 -9.32 -23.32
N ARG A 355 12.24 -10.06 -22.21
CA ARG A 355 11.35 -11.18 -21.85
C ARG A 355 9.90 -10.73 -21.67
N ILE A 356 9.64 -9.58 -21.04
CA ILE A 356 8.28 -9.02 -20.94
C ILE A 356 7.67 -8.74 -22.32
N LEU A 357 8.46 -8.19 -23.25
CA LEU A 357 7.99 -7.86 -24.60
C LEU A 357 7.70 -9.10 -25.47
N GLU A 358 8.29 -10.26 -25.14
CA GLU A 358 8.03 -11.53 -25.82
C GLU A 358 6.65 -12.12 -25.46
N ALA A 359 5.97 -11.60 -24.43
CA ALA A 359 4.65 -12.08 -24.03
C ALA A 359 3.59 -11.67 -25.07
N PRO A 360 2.83 -12.62 -25.67
CA PRO A 360 2.06 -12.37 -26.91
C PRO A 360 1.12 -11.16 -26.91
N LEU A 361 0.46 -10.87 -25.78
CA LEU A 361 -0.49 -9.75 -25.69
C LEU A 361 0.13 -8.42 -25.29
N VAL A 362 1.37 -8.42 -24.78
CA VAL A 362 2.06 -7.20 -24.33
C VAL A 362 2.30 -6.24 -25.50
N PRO A 363 2.89 -6.65 -26.65
CA PRO A 363 3.06 -5.78 -27.83
C PRO A 363 1.76 -5.19 -28.38
N SER A 364 0.65 -5.92 -28.25
CA SER A 364 -0.67 -5.51 -28.77
C SER A 364 -1.40 -4.54 -27.82
N SER A 365 -0.96 -4.43 -26.57
CA SER A 365 -1.61 -3.64 -25.54
C SER A 365 -1.03 -2.23 -25.43
N LEU A 366 -1.84 -1.22 -25.73
CA LEU A 366 -1.47 0.19 -25.65
C LEU A 366 -0.90 0.58 -24.28
N THR A 367 -1.55 0.11 -23.21
CA THR A 367 -1.17 0.43 -21.83
C THR A 367 0.17 -0.21 -21.45
N HIS A 368 0.39 -1.49 -21.78
CA HIS A 368 1.67 -2.13 -21.47
C HIS A 368 2.82 -1.48 -22.25
N MET A 369 2.61 -1.19 -23.54
CA MET A 369 3.60 -0.48 -24.36
C MET A 369 3.93 0.91 -23.77
N GLU A 370 2.93 1.69 -23.36
CA GLU A 370 3.13 2.99 -22.71
C GLU A 370 4.05 2.87 -21.47
N LEU A 371 3.77 1.90 -20.61
CA LEU A 371 4.55 1.66 -19.39
C LEU A 371 5.98 1.23 -19.71
N ILE A 372 6.16 0.31 -20.67
CA ILE A 372 7.49 -0.13 -21.11
C ILE A 372 8.29 1.04 -21.67
N PHE A 373 7.71 1.86 -22.55
CA PHE A 373 8.38 3.07 -23.05
C PHE A 373 8.82 4.02 -21.92
N LYS A 374 7.96 4.22 -20.92
CA LYS A 374 8.29 5.03 -19.74
C LYS A 374 9.43 4.44 -18.94
N ILE A 375 9.47 3.12 -18.73
CA ILE A 375 10.58 2.43 -18.06
C ILE A 375 11.87 2.57 -18.87
N LEU A 376 11.84 2.35 -20.19
CA LEU A 376 13.01 2.46 -21.07
C LEU A 376 13.65 3.85 -21.00
N VAL A 377 12.84 4.91 -21.01
CA VAL A 377 13.33 6.28 -20.84
C VAL A 377 13.81 6.52 -19.41
N ASN A 378 13.05 6.13 -18.38
CA ASN A 378 13.42 6.35 -16.98
C ASN A 378 14.72 5.62 -16.59
N ALA A 379 14.90 4.39 -17.09
CA ALA A 379 16.09 3.58 -16.91
C ALA A 379 17.25 3.97 -17.83
N ASP A 380 17.07 4.91 -18.77
CA ASP A 380 18.10 5.33 -19.74
C ASP A 380 18.61 4.17 -20.60
N ILE A 381 17.73 3.66 -21.49
CA ILE A 381 17.99 2.53 -22.40
C ILE A 381 19.29 2.68 -23.23
N SER A 382 19.81 3.90 -23.40
CA SER A 382 21.07 4.14 -24.11
C SER A 382 22.28 3.44 -23.49
N LYS A 383 22.17 3.03 -22.22
CA LYS A 383 23.19 2.30 -21.45
C LYS A 383 22.92 0.81 -21.31
N ALA A 384 21.76 0.31 -21.76
CA ALA A 384 21.43 -1.09 -21.58
C ALA A 384 22.30 -2.00 -22.45
N ARG A 385 22.57 -3.19 -21.94
CA ARG A 385 23.32 -4.26 -22.59
C ARG A 385 22.61 -4.79 -23.83
N PHE A 386 21.30 -4.93 -23.76
CA PHE A 386 20.42 -5.47 -24.83
C PHE A 386 19.63 -4.36 -25.55
N LYS A 387 20.19 -3.15 -25.63
CA LYS A 387 19.47 -1.98 -26.13
C LYS A 387 19.03 -2.13 -27.58
N ASP A 388 19.83 -2.78 -28.44
CA ASP A 388 19.56 -2.87 -29.86
C ASP A 388 18.43 -3.88 -30.11
N GLU A 389 18.45 -5.00 -29.40
CA GLU A 389 17.39 -6.02 -29.41
C GLU A 389 16.08 -5.47 -28.85
N ILE A 390 16.12 -4.78 -27.70
CA ILE A 390 14.94 -4.16 -27.10
C ILE A 390 14.34 -3.12 -28.06
N LEU A 391 15.16 -2.23 -28.64
CA LEU A 391 14.66 -1.21 -29.57
C LEU A 391 14.05 -1.83 -30.83
N GLN A 392 14.67 -2.88 -31.37
CA GLN A 392 14.13 -3.60 -32.51
C GLN A 392 12.76 -4.22 -32.21
N VAL A 393 12.61 -4.91 -31.07
CA VAL A 393 11.33 -5.54 -30.68
C VAL A 393 10.25 -4.49 -30.44
N VAL A 394 10.59 -3.41 -29.75
CA VAL A 394 9.64 -2.33 -29.43
C VAL A 394 9.23 -1.55 -30.69
N GLU A 395 10.14 -1.31 -31.62
CA GLU A 395 9.83 -0.67 -32.91
C GLU A 395 8.92 -1.56 -33.76
N GLN A 396 9.17 -2.87 -33.80
CA GLN A 396 8.29 -3.84 -34.48
C GLN A 396 6.91 -3.89 -33.83
N ALA A 397 6.84 -3.96 -32.50
CA ALA A 397 5.58 -3.92 -31.75
C ALA A 397 4.79 -2.64 -32.04
N TYR A 398 5.46 -1.48 -32.04
CA TYR A 398 4.85 -0.20 -32.39
C TYR A 398 4.32 -0.20 -33.83
N ALA A 399 5.11 -0.69 -34.80
CA ALA A 399 4.72 -0.77 -36.21
C ALA A 399 3.53 -1.70 -36.47
N GLN A 400 3.32 -2.71 -35.62
CA GLN A 400 2.16 -3.62 -35.70
C GLN A 400 0.87 -3.00 -35.14
N LEU A 401 0.96 -1.96 -34.31
CA LEU A 401 -0.23 -1.25 -33.84
C LEU A 401 -0.91 -0.50 -34.99
N PRO A 402 -2.25 -0.47 -35.05
CA PRO A 402 -2.98 0.40 -35.98
C PRO A 402 -2.54 1.87 -35.85
N PRO A 403 -2.51 2.66 -36.95
CA PRO A 403 -2.05 4.05 -36.92
C PRO A 403 -2.75 4.93 -35.87
N GLU A 404 -4.04 4.71 -35.63
CA GLU A 404 -4.81 5.41 -34.59
C GLU A 404 -4.27 5.10 -33.18
N ARG A 405 -3.92 3.83 -32.92
CA ARG A 405 -3.32 3.40 -31.64
C ARG A 405 -1.90 3.92 -31.50
N GLN A 406 -1.12 3.98 -32.58
CA GLN A 406 0.21 4.60 -32.59
C GLN A 406 0.14 6.07 -32.18
N GLN A 407 -0.74 6.86 -32.81
CA GLN A 407 -0.94 8.28 -32.46
C GLN A 407 -1.43 8.46 -31.02
N ARG A 408 -2.32 7.59 -30.54
CA ARG A 408 -2.79 7.60 -29.15
C ARG A 408 -1.65 7.29 -28.17
N LEU A 409 -0.80 6.32 -28.50
CA LEU A 409 0.37 5.96 -27.69
C LEU A 409 1.36 7.11 -27.62
N GLN A 410 1.67 7.70 -28.77
CA GLN A 410 2.54 8.86 -28.89
C GLN A 410 2.03 10.02 -28.02
N ARG A 411 0.73 10.36 -28.10
CA ARG A 411 0.12 11.36 -27.22
C ARG A 411 0.28 11.01 -25.74
N ARG A 412 -0.03 9.78 -25.31
CA ARG A 412 0.09 9.37 -23.89
C ARG A 412 1.51 9.38 -23.33
N VAL A 413 2.50 9.09 -24.17
CA VAL A 413 3.92 9.09 -23.76
C VAL A 413 4.51 10.51 -23.80
N VAL A 414 4.18 11.31 -24.82
CA VAL A 414 4.74 12.65 -25.03
C VAL A 414 4.01 13.72 -24.24
N GLU A 415 2.67 13.71 -24.25
CA GLU A 415 1.84 14.67 -23.52
C GLU A 415 1.84 14.32 -22.04
N SER A 416 2.36 15.23 -21.23
CA SER A 416 2.26 15.14 -19.78
C SER A 416 0.88 15.58 -19.33
N SER A 417 -0.13 14.75 -19.59
CA SER A 417 -1.42 14.92 -18.92
C SER A 417 -1.24 14.73 -17.41
N GLY A 418 -2.00 15.44 -16.58
CA GLY A 418 -1.88 15.36 -15.11
C GLY A 418 -2.08 13.94 -14.55
N HIS A 419 -2.69 13.05 -15.33
CA HIS A 419 -2.97 11.66 -14.99
C HIS A 419 -1.94 10.67 -15.55
N SER A 420 -0.98 11.10 -16.37
CA SER A 420 0.00 10.18 -16.95
C SER A 420 1.15 9.89 -15.99
N LEU A 421 1.58 8.63 -15.94
CA LEU A 421 2.72 8.23 -15.12
C LEU A 421 4.01 8.96 -15.53
N PRO A 422 4.92 9.22 -14.58
CA PRO A 422 6.02 10.15 -14.79
C PRO A 422 7.09 9.61 -15.74
N LEU A 423 7.57 10.49 -16.64
CA LEU A 423 8.62 10.24 -17.62
C LEU A 423 9.81 11.19 -17.42
N SER A 424 11.01 10.64 -17.30
CA SER A 424 12.26 11.37 -17.06
C SER A 424 12.75 12.05 -18.35
N ARG A 425 12.33 13.30 -18.57
CA ARG A 425 12.82 14.16 -19.67
C ARG A 425 14.32 14.48 -19.61
N ALA A 426 15.00 14.13 -18.52
CA ALA A 426 16.45 14.29 -18.39
C ALA A 426 17.24 13.29 -19.25
N ASN A 427 16.62 12.17 -19.65
CA ASN A 427 17.28 11.11 -20.41
C ASN A 427 17.05 11.28 -21.92
N VAL A 428 17.49 12.43 -22.47
CA VAL A 428 17.25 12.82 -23.88
C VAL A 428 17.78 11.77 -24.86
N LYS A 429 18.94 11.18 -24.59
CA LYS A 429 19.51 10.12 -25.45
C LYS A 429 18.60 8.91 -25.60
N ALA A 430 17.95 8.48 -24.52
CA ALA A 430 16.98 7.39 -24.56
C ALA A 430 15.79 7.74 -25.46
N MET A 431 15.30 8.99 -25.39
CA MET A 431 14.21 9.46 -26.26
C MET A 431 14.65 9.57 -27.73
N GLN A 432 15.87 10.05 -27.99
CA GLN A 432 16.45 10.14 -29.34
C GLN A 432 16.61 8.78 -30.03
N MET A 433 16.77 7.70 -29.26
CA MET A 433 16.85 6.34 -29.79
C MET A 433 15.48 5.79 -30.25
N MET A 434 14.38 6.49 -29.96
CA MET A 434 13.01 6.09 -30.35
C MET A 434 12.33 7.20 -31.16
N PRO A 435 12.88 7.60 -32.31
CA PRO A 435 12.35 8.71 -33.11
C PRO A 435 10.94 8.42 -33.65
N PHE A 436 10.59 7.14 -33.85
CA PHE A 436 9.24 6.72 -34.25
C PHE A 436 8.16 7.08 -33.22
N LEU A 437 8.53 7.25 -31.95
CA LEU A 437 7.63 7.62 -30.86
C LEU A 437 7.75 9.10 -30.49
N PHE A 438 8.96 9.64 -30.38
CA PHE A 438 9.17 11.01 -29.89
C PHE A 438 9.35 12.06 -30.99
N GLY A 439 9.42 11.65 -32.25
CA GLY A 439 9.84 12.51 -33.37
C GLY A 439 11.34 12.81 -33.33
N GLU A 440 11.81 13.61 -34.31
CA GLU A 440 13.19 14.08 -34.34
C GLU A 440 13.41 15.14 -33.25
N ILE A 441 14.08 14.75 -32.16
CA ILE A 441 14.51 15.68 -31.11
C ILE A 441 15.84 16.31 -31.53
N SER A 442 15.78 17.55 -32.02
CA SER A 442 16.96 18.33 -32.42
C SER A 442 17.96 18.51 -31.26
N ASP A 443 19.25 18.25 -31.54
CA ASP A 443 20.37 18.43 -30.60
C ASP A 443 20.56 19.88 -30.12
N ASP A 444 20.00 20.86 -30.84
CA ASP A 444 20.14 22.29 -30.52
C ASP A 444 19.27 22.74 -29.34
N VAL A 445 18.33 21.91 -28.88
CA VAL A 445 17.53 22.17 -27.69
C VAL A 445 18.32 21.70 -26.46
N GLY A 446 19.34 22.48 -26.08
CA GLY A 446 20.15 22.20 -24.90
C GLY A 446 19.29 21.91 -23.66
N ALA A 447 19.80 21.05 -22.76
CA ALA A 447 19.13 20.35 -21.64
C ALA A 447 18.25 21.18 -20.65
N ASN A 448 18.03 22.48 -20.89
CA ASN A 448 17.17 23.36 -20.11
C ASN A 448 15.92 23.85 -20.89
N GLY A 449 15.60 23.31 -22.06
CA GLY A 449 14.71 23.99 -23.01
C GLY A 449 13.66 23.17 -23.75
N MET A 450 13.12 22.07 -23.21
CA MET A 450 11.87 21.51 -23.76
C MET A 450 10.68 22.38 -23.31
N GLY A 451 10.59 23.58 -23.90
CA GLY A 451 9.45 24.48 -23.81
C GLY A 451 8.51 24.19 -24.97
N VAL A 452 7.25 23.95 -24.61
CA VAL A 452 6.07 24.10 -25.46
C VAL A 452 6.26 25.36 -26.32
N THR A 453 6.09 25.23 -27.63
CA THR A 453 6.12 26.37 -28.55
C THR A 453 4.87 27.22 -28.31
N GLY A 454 4.99 28.26 -27.49
CA GLY A 454 3.96 29.28 -27.27
C GLY A 454 4.28 30.22 -26.11
N ASP A 455 4.70 31.45 -26.42
CA ASP A 455 4.62 32.72 -25.65
C ASP A 455 4.64 32.74 -24.11
N ASP A 456 5.60 32.07 -23.47
CA ASP A 456 5.85 32.20 -22.02
C ASP A 456 7.25 32.80 -21.70
N GLU A 457 7.49 34.06 -22.06
CA GLU A 457 8.66 34.81 -21.58
C GLU A 457 8.58 35.17 -20.08
N GLU A 458 7.39 35.14 -19.46
CA GLU A 458 7.20 35.54 -18.05
C GLU A 458 7.71 34.51 -17.03
N GLY A 459 7.71 33.21 -17.38
CA GLY A 459 8.15 32.13 -16.48
C GLY A 459 9.65 32.17 -16.15
N ARG A 460 10.48 32.71 -17.05
CA ARG A 460 11.94 32.82 -16.87
C ARG A 460 12.33 33.82 -15.78
N GLY A 461 11.47 34.83 -15.52
CA GLY A 461 11.65 35.79 -14.43
C GLY A 461 11.49 35.16 -13.04
N ARG A 462 10.47 34.30 -12.86
CA ARG A 462 10.13 33.68 -11.56
C ARG A 462 11.21 32.72 -11.06
N SER A 463 11.85 31.95 -11.96
CA SER A 463 12.90 31.00 -11.58
C SER A 463 14.22 31.69 -11.20
N LYS A 464 14.61 32.75 -11.93
CA LYS A 464 15.73 33.63 -11.55
C LYS A 464 15.43 34.35 -10.22
N TRP A 465 14.21 34.80 -10.00
CA TRP A 465 13.79 35.44 -8.74
C TRP A 465 13.83 34.46 -7.55
N ARG A 466 13.33 33.23 -7.69
CA ARG A 466 13.43 32.18 -6.63
C ARG A 466 14.89 31.83 -6.31
N ARG A 467 15.77 31.69 -7.32
CA ARG A 467 17.22 31.48 -7.10
C ARG A 467 17.89 32.67 -6.43
N LYS A 468 17.49 33.90 -6.77
CA LYS A 468 17.99 35.14 -6.12
C LYS A 468 17.52 35.21 -4.67
N LYS A 469 16.23 34.99 -4.38
CA LYS A 469 15.64 34.99 -3.03
C LYS A 469 16.25 33.92 -2.11
N ASN A 470 16.52 32.72 -2.62
CA ASN A 470 17.22 31.66 -1.87
C ASN A 470 18.70 31.99 -1.62
N ARG A 471 19.37 32.70 -2.55
CA ARG A 471 20.73 33.22 -2.32
C ARG A 471 20.74 34.32 -1.27
N THR A 472 19.74 35.21 -1.22
CA THR A 472 19.65 36.27 -0.21
C THR A 472 19.36 35.71 1.18
N ARG A 473 18.47 34.71 1.32
CA ARG A 473 18.23 34.01 2.59
C ARG A 473 19.48 33.30 3.13
N LYS A 474 20.29 32.68 2.25
CA LYS A 474 21.58 32.08 2.64
C LYS A 474 22.65 33.11 3.03
N ARG A 475 22.59 34.35 2.54
CA ARG A 475 23.52 35.42 2.90
C ARG A 475 23.15 36.12 4.21
N ASN A 476 21.85 36.23 4.51
CA ASN A 476 21.39 36.88 5.75
C ASN A 476 21.46 35.98 6.99
N GLY A 477 21.65 34.66 6.83
CA GLY A 477 21.87 33.75 7.97
C GLY A 477 23.28 33.76 8.57
N LYS A 478 24.16 34.73 8.22
CA LYS A 478 25.58 34.72 8.62
C LYS A 478 26.02 35.88 9.52
N TYR A 479 25.10 36.73 9.98
CA TYR A 479 25.36 37.69 11.04
C TYR A 479 24.25 37.57 12.09
N GLY A 480 24.59 36.95 13.22
CA GLY A 480 23.72 36.92 14.38
C GLY A 480 23.64 38.30 15.03
N LEU A 481 22.46 38.61 15.57
CA LEU A 481 22.29 39.45 16.75
C LEU A 481 20.86 39.27 17.27
N GLN A 482 20.80 38.79 18.52
CA GLN A 482 19.78 39.02 19.54
C GLN A 482 18.51 39.76 19.10
N TRP A 483 17.38 39.07 19.14
CA TRP A 483 16.13 39.70 19.54
C TRP A 483 15.67 39.08 20.87
N VAL A 484 15.88 39.88 21.92
CA VAL A 484 15.34 39.72 23.26
C VAL A 484 13.81 39.83 23.16
N ARG A 485 13.08 38.77 23.52
CA ARG A 485 11.62 38.85 23.73
C ARG A 485 11.38 39.36 25.15
N LYS A 486 11.06 40.65 25.27
CA LYS A 486 10.63 41.27 26.51
C LYS A 486 9.13 40.99 26.72
N LYS A 487 8.82 40.55 27.93
CA LYS A 487 7.49 40.29 28.52
C LYS A 487 6.83 41.61 28.94
N GLU A 488 5.54 41.78 28.66
CA GLU A 488 4.52 42.67 29.26
C GLU A 488 3.18 42.03 28.78
N LYS A 489 2.19 41.51 29.53
CA LYS A 489 1.45 41.87 30.76
C LYS A 489 0.77 43.25 30.71
N ASP A 490 -0.46 43.33 30.20
CA ASP A 490 -1.73 43.47 30.95
C ASP A 490 -2.90 44.05 30.10
N SER A 491 -4.14 43.71 30.50
CA SER A 491 -5.49 44.24 30.12
C SER A 491 -6.01 43.94 28.69
N MET A 492 -7.16 43.31 28.45
CA MET A 492 -8.56 43.53 28.89
C MET A 492 -9.20 44.79 28.27
N PHE A 493 -9.70 44.70 27.02
CA PHE A 493 -11.00 45.25 26.56
C PHE A 493 -11.29 44.90 25.08
N ASP A 494 -12.59 44.87 24.75
CA ASP A 494 -13.24 44.67 23.44
C ASP A 494 -12.64 45.44 22.26
N SER A 495 -12.67 44.83 21.06
CA SER A 495 -13.35 45.39 19.87
C SER A 495 -13.04 44.57 18.59
N GLU A 496 -14.11 44.18 17.89
CA GLU A 496 -14.30 44.27 16.44
C GLU A 496 -13.09 43.98 15.52
N GLU A 497 -13.09 42.82 14.86
CA GLU A 497 -12.25 42.57 13.68
C GLU A 497 -13.07 42.76 12.40
N GLU A 498 -12.80 43.88 11.73
CA GLU A 498 -13.04 44.13 10.31
C GLU A 498 -12.22 43.14 9.48
N SER A 499 -12.87 42.40 8.57
CA SER A 499 -12.21 41.57 7.57
C SER A 499 -12.16 42.29 6.22
N ASP A 500 -10.99 42.85 5.90
CA ASP A 500 -10.65 43.33 4.56
C ASP A 500 -10.39 42.13 3.63
N THR A 501 -11.36 41.81 2.77
CA THR A 501 -11.17 40.95 1.59
C THR A 501 -10.97 41.84 0.36
N GLU A 502 -9.72 42.01 -0.05
CA GLU A 502 -9.39 42.59 -1.36
C GLU A 502 -9.66 41.56 -2.46
N GLU A 503 -10.66 41.88 -3.29
CA GLU A 503 -10.98 41.27 -4.57
C GLU A 503 -9.82 41.48 -5.57
N MET A 504 -9.41 40.42 -6.27
CA MET A 504 -8.65 40.54 -7.52
C MET A 504 -9.46 39.91 -8.64
N GLU A 505 -10.11 40.77 -9.42
CA GLU A 505 -10.68 40.45 -10.72
C GLU A 505 -9.61 40.49 -11.83
N ASP A 506 -9.89 39.65 -12.83
CA ASP A 506 -9.68 39.86 -14.27
C ASP A 506 -8.41 39.31 -14.95
N GLY A 507 -8.65 38.77 -16.15
CA GLY A 507 -7.63 38.28 -17.08
C GLY A 507 -8.12 37.24 -18.09
N SER A 508 -9.26 37.50 -18.77
CA SER A 508 -9.69 36.69 -19.93
C SER A 508 -8.89 37.04 -21.19
N GLY A 509 -8.40 36.01 -21.91
CA GLY A 509 -7.69 36.15 -23.18
C GLY A 509 -8.06 35.04 -24.15
N GLN A 510 -8.97 35.33 -25.08
CA GLN A 510 -9.35 34.48 -26.21
C GLN A 510 -8.41 34.70 -27.41
N GLY A 511 -8.15 33.62 -28.16
CA GLY A 511 -7.65 33.70 -29.52
C GLY A 511 -7.21 32.35 -30.07
N GLN A 512 -8.09 31.64 -30.79
CA GLN A 512 -7.69 30.53 -31.67
C GLN A 512 -8.43 30.58 -33.02
N ASN A 513 -7.66 30.31 -34.07
CA ASN A 513 -8.03 30.24 -35.49
C ASN A 513 -8.90 29.00 -35.79
N PRO A 514 -9.95 29.09 -36.62
CA PRO A 514 -10.79 27.95 -36.98
C PRO A 514 -10.49 27.49 -38.41
N GLU A 515 -9.51 26.60 -38.60
CA GLU A 515 -9.31 25.87 -39.87
C GLU A 515 -8.45 24.64 -39.56
N ASP A 516 -9.09 23.53 -39.17
CA ASP A 516 -8.65 22.12 -39.26
C ASP A 516 -9.25 21.27 -38.12
N GLN A 517 -10.56 21.00 -38.14
CA GLN A 517 -11.19 19.96 -37.30
C GLN A 517 -12.29 19.22 -38.05
N GLN A 518 -11.91 18.21 -38.84
CA GLN A 518 -12.78 17.08 -39.18
C GLN A 518 -12.57 16.00 -38.11
N TYR A 519 -13.53 15.84 -37.22
CA TYR A 519 -13.54 14.80 -36.18
C TYR A 519 -13.70 13.41 -36.82
N GLN A 520 -12.70 12.54 -36.65
CA GLN A 520 -12.83 11.09 -36.90
C GLN A 520 -13.03 10.37 -35.55
N GLN A 521 -14.04 9.51 -35.52
CA GLN A 521 -14.59 8.78 -34.37
C GLN A 521 -13.66 7.65 -33.89
N GLU A 522 -13.61 7.39 -32.57
CA GLU A 522 -12.98 6.17 -32.01
C GLU A 522 -13.86 4.93 -32.27
N PRO A 523 -13.31 3.75 -32.61
CA PRO A 523 -14.02 2.50 -32.42
C PRO A 523 -13.88 2.08 -30.95
N GLY A 524 -14.97 2.18 -30.19
CA GLY A 524 -15.01 1.73 -28.81
C GLY A 524 -15.12 0.20 -28.67
N THR A 525 -14.79 -0.24 -27.46
CA THR A 525 -14.60 -1.60 -26.95
C THR A 525 -15.84 -2.50 -27.05
N GLU A 526 -15.60 -3.82 -27.04
CA GLU A 526 -16.51 -4.96 -27.32
C GLU A 526 -17.90 -4.94 -26.65
N LEU A 527 -18.15 -4.11 -25.63
CA LEU A 527 -19.51 -3.85 -25.11
C LEU A 527 -20.43 -3.17 -26.14
N GLN A 528 -19.88 -2.48 -27.14
CA GLN A 528 -20.66 -1.78 -28.16
C GLN A 528 -21.29 -2.69 -29.22
N GLN A 529 -20.87 -3.95 -29.35
CA GLN A 529 -21.38 -4.81 -30.42
C GLN A 529 -22.82 -5.31 -30.19
N ASN A 530 -23.35 -5.19 -28.96
CA ASN A 530 -24.67 -5.70 -28.58
C ASN A 530 -25.61 -4.66 -27.96
N ALA A 531 -25.19 -3.42 -27.78
CA ALA A 531 -26.05 -2.37 -27.26
C ALA A 531 -27.03 -1.90 -28.35
N ASP A 532 -28.30 -1.68 -28.01
CA ASP A 532 -29.24 -1.03 -28.91
C ASP A 532 -28.64 0.33 -29.33
N ASN A 533 -28.59 0.62 -30.64
CA ASN A 533 -28.04 1.87 -31.18
C ASN A 533 -28.67 3.13 -30.57
N ASP A 534 -29.84 2.99 -29.94
CA ASP A 534 -30.57 4.07 -29.28
C ASP A 534 -29.89 4.56 -27.99
N ALA A 535 -29.00 3.77 -27.37
CA ALA A 535 -28.28 4.16 -26.14
C ALA A 535 -27.01 4.99 -26.40
N LEU A 536 -26.58 5.09 -27.65
CA LEU A 536 -25.37 5.80 -28.05
C LEU A 536 -25.70 7.23 -28.51
N CYS A 537 -24.91 8.19 -28.07
CA CYS A 537 -25.00 9.58 -28.49
C CYS A 537 -24.72 9.68 -29.99
N GLN A 538 -25.66 10.25 -30.75
CA GLN A 538 -25.53 10.35 -32.21
C GLN A 538 -24.39 11.30 -32.65
N LEU A 539 -23.90 12.13 -31.73
CA LEU A 539 -22.78 13.05 -31.97
C LEU A 539 -21.43 12.42 -31.59
N SER A 540 -21.30 11.89 -30.37
CA SER A 540 -20.02 11.38 -29.85
C SER A 540 -19.78 9.90 -30.10
N GLY A 541 -20.82 9.12 -30.41
CA GLY A 541 -20.76 7.66 -30.50
C GLY A 541 -20.56 6.95 -29.16
N ALA A 542 -20.49 7.69 -28.05
CA ALA A 542 -20.36 7.15 -26.69
C ALA A 542 -21.73 6.89 -26.06
N PHE A 543 -21.79 6.03 -25.03
CA PHE A 543 -23.01 5.86 -24.22
C PHE A 543 -23.43 7.18 -23.59
N MET A 544 -24.72 7.49 -23.66
CA MET A 544 -25.28 8.72 -23.07
C MET A 544 -25.41 8.58 -21.56
N THR A 545 -24.96 9.59 -20.82
CA THR A 545 -25.13 9.69 -19.37
C THR A 545 -26.35 10.54 -19.01
N ASP A 546 -26.59 11.59 -19.79
CA ASP A 546 -27.74 12.48 -19.67
C ASP A 546 -28.35 12.72 -21.06
N PRO A 547 -29.19 11.80 -21.56
CA PRO A 547 -29.74 11.90 -22.91
C PRO A 547 -30.73 13.07 -22.99
N VAL A 548 -30.54 13.93 -23.99
CA VAL A 548 -31.44 15.03 -24.35
C VAL A 548 -31.98 14.84 -25.76
N LYS A 549 -33.25 15.19 -25.95
CA LYS A 549 -33.94 15.11 -27.24
C LYS A 549 -34.15 16.50 -27.81
N THR A 550 -33.70 16.71 -29.05
CA THR A 550 -33.91 17.98 -29.76
C THR A 550 -35.36 18.08 -30.26
N PRO A 551 -35.87 19.29 -30.57
CA PRO A 551 -37.20 19.47 -31.19
C PRO A 551 -37.36 18.71 -32.52
N TYR A 552 -36.25 18.36 -33.17
CA TYR A 552 -36.19 17.64 -34.43
C TYR A 552 -36.21 16.11 -34.25
N GLY A 553 -36.14 15.63 -33.00
CA GLY A 553 -36.24 14.21 -32.66
C GLY A 553 -34.91 13.47 -32.53
N HIS A 554 -33.77 14.16 -32.68
CA HIS A 554 -32.45 13.58 -32.48
C HIS A 554 -32.10 13.49 -30.99
N VAL A 555 -31.24 12.55 -30.64
CA VAL A 555 -30.88 12.28 -29.25
C VAL A 555 -29.36 12.36 -29.08
N PHE A 556 -28.94 13.15 -28.12
CA PHE A 556 -27.54 13.40 -27.81
C PHE A 556 -27.30 13.31 -26.31
N ASP A 557 -26.06 13.09 -25.90
CA ASP A 557 -25.66 13.37 -24.52
C ASP A 557 -25.64 14.90 -24.30
N ARG A 558 -26.20 15.37 -23.18
CA ARG A 558 -26.33 16.79 -22.86
C ARG A 558 -25.00 17.53 -22.97
N GLN A 559 -23.92 16.95 -22.45
CA GLN A 559 -22.61 17.60 -22.43
C GLN A 559 -22.04 17.70 -23.85
N ALA A 560 -22.11 16.61 -24.60
CA ALA A 560 -21.65 16.59 -25.99
C ALA A 560 -22.38 17.61 -26.87
N LEU A 561 -23.70 17.74 -26.70
CA LEU A 561 -24.50 18.72 -27.42
C LEU A 561 -24.20 20.16 -26.97
N ALA A 562 -24.03 20.39 -25.66
CA ALA A 562 -23.67 21.70 -25.13
C ALA A 562 -22.32 22.19 -25.69
N ASP A 563 -21.32 21.29 -25.74
CA ASP A 563 -20.01 21.58 -26.32
C ASP A 563 -20.12 21.90 -27.81
N TRP A 564 -20.95 21.16 -28.57
CA TRP A 564 -21.21 21.48 -29.97
C TRP A 564 -21.87 22.85 -30.16
N LEU A 565 -22.86 23.19 -29.35
CA LEU A 565 -23.58 24.46 -29.41
C LEU A 565 -22.70 25.68 -29.06
N GLN A 566 -21.56 25.48 -28.38
CA GLN A 566 -20.57 26.55 -28.19
C GLN A 566 -19.92 26.98 -29.52
N PHE A 567 -19.79 26.07 -30.48
CA PHE A 567 -19.13 26.31 -31.77
C PHE A 567 -20.13 26.47 -32.92
N SER A 568 -21.28 25.80 -32.86
CA SER A 568 -22.28 25.80 -33.92
C SER A 568 -23.69 25.87 -33.33
N ALA A 569 -24.42 26.96 -33.58
CA ALA A 569 -25.79 27.16 -33.10
C ALA A 569 -26.85 26.35 -33.90
N THR A 570 -26.52 25.14 -34.31
CA THR A 570 -27.35 24.28 -35.16
C THR A 570 -27.30 22.82 -34.69
N ASP A 571 -28.40 22.09 -34.86
CA ASP A 571 -28.48 20.65 -34.65
C ASP A 571 -27.41 19.92 -35.49
N PRO A 572 -26.57 19.05 -34.89
CA PRO A 572 -25.46 18.40 -35.60
C PRO A 572 -25.86 17.54 -36.79
N ILE A 573 -27.10 17.04 -36.85
CA ILE A 573 -27.56 16.10 -37.87
C ILE A 573 -28.32 16.81 -39.00
N CYS A 574 -29.26 17.70 -38.67
CA CYS A 574 -30.08 18.37 -39.70
C CYS A 574 -29.63 19.80 -40.04
N GLY A 575 -28.69 20.37 -39.28
CA GLY A 575 -28.20 21.74 -39.48
C GLY A 575 -29.23 22.84 -39.20
N GLN A 576 -30.38 22.52 -38.59
CA GLN A 576 -31.40 23.49 -38.21
C GLN A 576 -30.97 24.27 -36.96
N PRO A 577 -31.37 25.55 -36.79
CA PRO A 577 -31.02 26.34 -35.61
C PRO A 577 -31.46 25.65 -34.32
N LEU A 578 -30.56 25.52 -33.34
CA LEU A 578 -30.85 24.86 -32.07
C LEU A 578 -30.22 25.66 -30.93
N ILE A 579 -30.98 25.89 -29.87
CA ILE A 579 -30.49 26.39 -28.59
C ILE A 579 -30.71 25.32 -27.51
N MET A 580 -29.88 25.34 -26.47
CA MET A 580 -29.89 24.31 -25.44
C MET A 580 -31.24 24.25 -24.69
N ASP A 581 -31.89 25.40 -24.53
CA ASP A 581 -33.19 25.52 -23.85
C ASP A 581 -34.34 24.84 -24.60
N ASP A 582 -34.19 24.60 -25.91
CA ASP A 582 -35.18 23.88 -26.71
C ASP A 582 -35.05 22.35 -26.57
N CYS A 583 -33.99 21.87 -25.94
CA CYS A 583 -33.74 20.44 -25.74
C CYS A 583 -34.42 19.94 -24.46
N VAL A 584 -35.22 18.89 -24.58
CA VAL A 584 -35.95 18.29 -23.45
C VAL A 584 -35.17 17.08 -22.93
N PRO A 585 -34.99 16.89 -21.60
CA PRO A 585 -34.42 15.67 -21.06
C PRO A 585 -35.18 14.44 -21.54
N TYR A 586 -34.48 13.40 -22.01
CA TYR A 586 -35.11 12.16 -22.49
C TYR A 586 -35.12 11.10 -21.39
N THR A 587 -35.92 11.34 -20.35
CA THR A 587 -35.94 10.53 -19.12
C THR A 587 -36.28 9.06 -19.34
N GLU A 588 -37.10 8.73 -20.34
CA GLU A 588 -37.44 7.34 -20.68
C GLU A 588 -36.21 6.56 -21.18
N LEU A 589 -35.42 7.18 -22.06
CA LEU A 589 -34.18 6.57 -22.56
C LEU A 589 -33.11 6.52 -21.46
N GLN A 590 -33.05 7.54 -20.60
CA GLN A 590 -32.14 7.54 -19.45
C GLN A 590 -32.42 6.36 -18.51
N ALA A 591 -33.70 6.07 -18.21
CA ALA A 591 -34.08 4.92 -17.42
C ALA A 591 -33.69 3.59 -18.10
N LYS A 592 -33.88 3.49 -19.42
CA LYS A 592 -33.47 2.30 -20.20
C LYS A 592 -31.96 2.10 -20.19
N ILE A 593 -31.17 3.16 -20.40
CA ILE A 593 -29.71 3.12 -20.35
C ILE A 593 -29.25 2.69 -18.94
N PHE A 594 -29.88 3.23 -17.89
CA PHE A 594 -29.55 2.86 -16.52
C PHE A 594 -29.89 1.40 -16.24
N GLU A 595 -31.04 0.90 -16.69
CA GLU A 595 -31.43 -0.51 -16.56
C GLU A 595 -30.48 -1.43 -17.32
N GLU A 596 -30.07 -1.07 -18.54
CA GLU A 596 -29.07 -1.81 -19.32
C GLU A 596 -27.69 -1.79 -18.67
N GLN A 597 -27.27 -0.66 -18.10
CA GLN A 597 -26.01 -0.56 -17.35
C GLN A 597 -26.06 -1.42 -16.10
N LEU A 598 -27.16 -1.40 -15.36
CA LEU A 598 -27.39 -2.25 -14.19
C LEU A 598 -27.42 -3.73 -14.59
N ALA A 599 -28.07 -4.08 -15.70
CA ALA A 599 -28.12 -5.41 -16.28
C ALA A 599 -26.72 -5.87 -16.74
N SER A 600 -25.89 -4.97 -17.27
CA SER A 600 -24.52 -5.28 -17.68
C SER A 600 -23.58 -5.49 -16.49
N LEU A 601 -23.76 -4.71 -15.41
CA LEU A 601 -22.99 -4.84 -14.16
C LEU A 601 -23.38 -6.12 -13.42
N SER A 602 -24.68 -6.38 -13.28
CA SER A 602 -25.19 -7.65 -12.71
C SER A 602 -24.83 -8.85 -13.60
N GLY A 603 -24.84 -8.68 -14.92
CA GLY A 603 -24.38 -9.67 -15.88
C GLY A 603 -22.89 -9.96 -15.74
N GLN A 604 -22.02 -8.97 -15.56
CA GLN A 604 -20.59 -9.20 -15.33
C GLN A 604 -20.29 -9.88 -14.00
N VAL A 605 -21.14 -9.68 -12.98
CA VAL A 605 -21.04 -10.38 -11.69
C VAL A 605 -21.61 -11.82 -11.77
N LEU A 606 -22.52 -12.11 -12.72
CA LEU A 606 -23.17 -13.42 -12.87
C LEU A 606 -22.68 -14.26 -14.06
N ASN A 607 -21.95 -13.69 -15.03
CA ASN A 607 -21.37 -14.39 -16.20
C ASN A 607 -19.89 -14.74 -16.06
N THR A 608 -19.22 -14.38 -14.95
CA THR A 608 -18.42 -15.44 -14.32
C THR A 608 -19.45 -16.46 -13.89
N GLN A 609 -19.61 -17.52 -14.69
CA GLN A 609 -20.46 -18.66 -14.36
C GLN A 609 -19.89 -19.24 -13.06
N TYR A 610 -20.34 -18.67 -11.94
CA TYR A 610 -20.06 -19.15 -10.60
C TYR A 610 -20.96 -20.36 -10.46
N ASP A 611 -20.54 -21.46 -11.08
CA ASP A 611 -21.06 -22.77 -10.75
C ASP A 611 -20.50 -23.06 -9.35
N PRO A 612 -21.32 -22.94 -8.28
CA PRO A 612 -20.83 -23.15 -6.93
C PRO A 612 -20.34 -24.59 -6.78
N ALA A 613 -20.82 -25.52 -7.61
CA ALA A 613 -20.35 -26.89 -7.65
C ALA A 613 -18.98 -26.99 -8.33
N ALA A 614 -18.68 -26.21 -9.38
CA ALA A 614 -17.35 -26.18 -10.00
C ALA A 614 -16.31 -25.54 -9.07
N VAL A 615 -16.66 -24.44 -8.39
CA VAL A 615 -15.77 -23.80 -7.41
C VAL A 615 -15.58 -24.69 -6.17
N ALA A 616 -16.64 -25.34 -5.68
CA ALA A 616 -16.53 -26.32 -4.60
C ALA A 616 -15.70 -27.54 -5.02
N GLN A 617 -15.85 -28.02 -6.25
CA GLN A 617 -15.07 -29.13 -6.79
C GLN A 617 -13.60 -28.73 -7.03
N GLU A 618 -13.33 -27.51 -7.50
CA GLU A 618 -11.98 -26.99 -7.66
C GLU A 618 -11.30 -26.78 -6.30
N ARG A 619 -12.07 -26.37 -5.27
CA ARG A 619 -11.63 -26.31 -3.88
C ARG A 619 -11.36 -27.69 -3.29
N GLU A 620 -12.24 -28.67 -3.50
CA GLU A 620 -12.04 -30.06 -3.09
C GLU A 620 -10.82 -30.68 -3.77
N ASN A 621 -10.62 -30.40 -5.07
CA ASN A 621 -9.42 -30.81 -5.80
C ASN A 621 -8.15 -30.15 -5.26
N LEU A 622 -8.22 -28.88 -4.86
CA LEU A 622 -7.09 -28.15 -4.27
C LEU A 622 -6.72 -28.73 -2.90
N ASP A 623 -7.72 -28.96 -2.03
CA ASP A 623 -7.54 -29.55 -0.71
C ASP A 623 -6.97 -30.98 -0.82
N LEU A 624 -7.45 -31.77 -1.80
CA LEU A 624 -6.93 -33.11 -2.10
C LEU A 624 -5.47 -33.05 -2.59
N MET A 625 -5.13 -32.07 -3.43
CA MET A 625 -3.75 -31.88 -3.92
C MET A 625 -2.81 -31.46 -2.79
N GLU A 626 -3.26 -30.60 -1.87
CA GLU A 626 -2.51 -30.16 -0.68
C GLU A 626 -2.26 -31.33 0.28
N GLN A 627 -3.26 -32.19 0.51
CA GLN A 627 -3.09 -33.42 1.28
C GLN A 627 -2.09 -34.39 0.64
N GLN A 628 -2.10 -34.53 -0.70
CA GLN A 628 -1.14 -35.37 -1.41
C GLN A 628 0.29 -34.83 -1.30
N GLN A 629 0.49 -33.52 -1.44
CA GLN A 629 1.81 -32.90 -1.29
C GLN A 629 2.33 -33.00 0.15
N ALA A 630 1.47 -32.80 1.15
CA ALA A 630 1.83 -32.99 2.56
C ALA A 630 2.23 -34.44 2.86
N ALA A 631 1.49 -35.41 2.33
CA ALA A 631 1.82 -36.83 2.46
C ALA A 631 3.15 -37.19 1.77
N GLU A 632 3.43 -36.61 0.60
CA GLU A 632 4.69 -36.84 -0.12
C GLU A 632 5.89 -36.23 0.63
N GLN A 633 5.75 -35.01 1.14
CA GLN A 633 6.79 -34.38 1.97
C GLN A 633 7.07 -35.18 3.26
N ALA A 634 6.02 -35.65 3.93
CA ALA A 634 6.16 -36.51 5.11
C ALA A 634 6.89 -37.82 4.76
N ALA A 635 6.60 -38.44 3.61
CA ALA A 635 7.30 -39.62 3.14
C ALA A 635 8.78 -39.35 2.81
N GLN A 636 9.10 -38.20 2.23
CA GLN A 636 10.49 -37.80 1.96
C GLN A 636 11.29 -37.58 3.25
N LEU A 637 10.68 -36.97 4.27
CA LEU A 637 11.29 -36.81 5.61
C LEU A 637 11.58 -38.16 6.26
N GLN A 638 10.64 -39.11 6.23
CA GLN A 638 10.87 -40.45 6.76
C GLN A 638 12.00 -41.18 6.03
N LEU A 639 12.12 -41.01 4.70
CA LEU A 639 13.21 -41.59 3.93
C LEU A 639 14.56 -40.98 4.30
N ALA A 640 14.62 -39.66 4.51
CA ALA A 640 15.82 -38.97 4.96
C ALA A 640 16.26 -39.42 6.36
N GLU A 641 15.32 -39.63 7.29
CA GLU A 641 15.60 -40.17 8.63
C GLU A 641 16.14 -41.61 8.56
N GLN A 642 15.56 -42.47 7.71
CA GLN A 642 16.06 -43.83 7.51
C GLN A 642 17.47 -43.85 6.91
N GLN A 643 17.77 -42.95 5.98
CA GLN A 643 19.10 -42.80 5.41
C GLN A 643 20.12 -42.30 6.45
N ALA A 644 19.73 -41.36 7.31
CA ALA A 644 20.57 -40.87 8.40
C ALA A 644 20.90 -41.98 9.42
N GLN A 645 19.95 -42.86 9.73
CA GLN A 645 20.17 -43.99 10.63
C GLN A 645 21.10 -45.07 10.03
N GLN A 646 21.10 -45.25 8.70
CA GLN A 646 21.98 -46.22 8.03
C GLN A 646 23.45 -45.75 7.90
N GLN A 647 23.71 -44.44 8.01
CA GLN A 647 25.07 -43.87 7.92
C GLN A 647 25.81 -43.79 9.26
N ALA A 648 25.17 -44.15 10.38
CA ALA A 648 25.79 -44.18 11.70
C ALA A 648 26.61 -45.48 11.91
N VAL A 649 27.78 -45.58 11.26
CA VAL A 649 28.79 -46.62 11.55
C VAL A 649 29.76 -46.08 12.62
N PRO A 650 30.10 -46.84 13.68
CA PRO A 650 30.97 -46.36 14.75
C PRO A 650 32.43 -46.26 14.27
N ALA A 651 32.93 -45.03 14.15
CA ALA A 651 34.33 -44.74 13.89
C ALA A 651 35.21 -45.20 15.07
N THR A 652 36.00 -46.25 14.82
CA THR A 652 37.04 -46.71 15.75
C THR A 652 38.30 -45.91 15.48
N SER A 653 38.83 -45.27 16.53
CA SER A 653 39.96 -44.34 16.47
C SER A 653 41.29 -45.02 16.15
N GLN A 654 41.99 -44.56 15.12
CA GLN A 654 43.46 -44.64 15.03
C GLN A 654 43.99 -43.35 14.41
N TYR A 655 44.61 -42.52 15.24
CA TYR A 655 45.44 -41.40 14.84
C TYR A 655 46.79 -41.95 14.37
N ASP A 656 47.20 -41.60 13.15
CA ASP A 656 48.61 -41.62 12.79
C ASP A 656 48.99 -40.27 12.16
N GLN A 657 50.10 -39.74 12.66
CA GLN A 657 50.70 -38.48 12.28
C GLN A 657 51.38 -38.64 10.92
N THR A 658 51.26 -37.67 10.00
CA THR A 658 52.40 -37.14 9.24
C THR A 658 52.01 -36.06 8.23
N ASN A 659 52.91 -35.08 8.15
CA ASN A 659 53.33 -34.32 6.96
C ASN A 659 52.50 -33.11 6.50
N LEU A 660 52.86 -32.02 7.17
CA LEU A 660 52.96 -30.64 6.67
C LEU A 660 53.89 -30.56 5.44
N GLY A 661 53.43 -29.98 4.33
CA GLY A 661 54.22 -29.75 3.11
C GLY A 661 53.67 -28.63 2.23
N ASP A 662 54.40 -27.51 2.24
CA ASP A 662 54.71 -26.53 1.18
C ASP A 662 53.65 -26.04 0.17
N LEU A 663 53.38 -24.72 0.23
CA LEU A 663 52.87 -23.90 -0.88
C LEU A 663 53.71 -22.61 -1.03
N PRO A 664 53.96 -22.12 -2.27
CA PRO A 664 55.02 -21.16 -2.56
C PRO A 664 54.60 -19.68 -2.43
N ALA A 665 55.59 -18.84 -2.12
CA ALA A 665 55.49 -17.40 -1.95
C ALA A 665 55.21 -16.64 -3.26
N LEU A 666 54.34 -15.62 -3.19
CA LEU A 666 54.10 -14.66 -4.26
C LEU A 666 54.79 -13.32 -3.94
N ASP A 667 55.54 -12.84 -4.93
CA ASP A 667 56.30 -11.60 -4.99
C ASP A 667 55.44 -10.35 -4.70
N THR A 668 55.95 -9.51 -3.81
CA THR A 668 55.48 -8.14 -3.59
C THR A 668 56.42 -7.18 -4.30
N ASN A 669 55.95 -6.60 -5.41
CA ASN A 669 56.63 -5.49 -6.08
C ASN A 669 55.84 -4.19 -5.89
N GLN A 670 56.57 -3.19 -5.42
CA GLN A 670 56.12 -1.85 -5.05
C GLN A 670 55.87 -0.99 -6.29
N GLU A 671 54.76 -0.23 -6.32
CA GLU A 671 54.77 1.08 -6.98
C GLU A 671 53.95 2.13 -6.21
N ASN A 672 54.64 3.24 -5.94
CA ASN A 672 54.17 4.45 -5.28
C ASN A 672 53.20 5.25 -6.17
N LYS A 673 52.00 5.56 -5.67
CA LYS A 673 51.18 6.68 -6.15
C LYS A 673 50.72 7.58 -5.00
N LYS A 674 51.05 8.86 -5.11
CA LYS A 674 50.67 9.95 -4.20
C LYS A 674 49.16 10.21 -4.26
N GLU A 675 48.45 9.91 -3.18
CA GLU A 675 47.03 10.24 -3.03
C GLU A 675 46.82 11.65 -2.45
N LYS A 676 45.97 12.42 -3.14
CA LYS A 676 45.38 13.67 -2.63
C LYS A 676 44.35 13.30 -1.56
N LYS A 677 44.51 13.86 -0.35
CA LYS A 677 43.55 13.70 0.76
C LYS A 677 42.18 14.30 0.42
N GLU A 678 41.28 13.49 -0.14
CA GLU A 678 39.84 13.75 -0.08
C GLU A 678 39.34 13.47 1.34
N LYS A 679 38.68 14.46 1.96
CA LYS A 679 37.99 14.28 3.24
C LYS A 679 36.70 13.48 2.98
N GLY A 680 36.82 12.18 2.80
CA GLY A 680 35.68 11.27 2.72
C GLY A 680 34.87 11.34 4.01
N LYS A 681 33.60 11.76 3.93
CA LYS A 681 32.64 11.56 5.03
C LYS A 681 32.40 10.06 5.13
N ILE A 682 32.87 9.44 6.21
CA ILE A 682 32.55 8.04 6.54
C ILE A 682 31.02 7.97 6.73
N LYS A 683 30.33 7.31 5.80
CA LYS A 683 28.91 6.98 5.95
C LYS A 683 28.85 5.70 6.78
N ILE A 684 28.51 5.83 8.06
CA ILE A 684 28.31 4.69 8.95
C ILE A 684 26.92 4.12 8.63
N ALA A 685 26.86 2.92 8.03
CA ALA A 685 25.62 2.18 7.86
C ALA A 685 25.10 1.77 9.25
N SER A 686 23.86 2.13 9.55
CA SER A 686 23.39 2.39 10.92
C SER A 686 22.82 1.17 11.67
N ARG A 687 23.22 -0.07 11.39
CA ARG A 687 22.44 -1.23 11.92
C ARG A 687 23.15 -2.39 12.62
N SER A 688 24.47 -2.45 12.77
CA SER A 688 25.04 -3.55 13.58
C SER A 688 26.44 -3.27 14.12
N LEU A 689 26.51 -2.47 15.17
CA LEU A 689 27.65 -2.46 16.11
C LEU A 689 27.12 -2.96 17.46
N ILE A 690 26.52 -4.16 17.43
CA ILE A 690 25.96 -4.83 18.62
C ILE A 690 27.04 -5.04 19.70
N ASP A 691 28.32 -4.95 19.33
CA ASP A 691 29.49 -5.15 20.21
C ASP A 691 30.30 -3.88 20.51
N ALA A 692 29.74 -2.68 20.31
CA ALA A 692 30.43 -1.46 20.75
C ALA A 692 30.68 -1.47 22.27
N PRO A 693 31.88 -1.10 22.77
CA PRO A 693 32.10 -0.92 24.19
C PRO A 693 31.03 -0.02 24.83
N PRO A 694 30.52 -0.34 26.04
CA PRO A 694 29.44 0.42 26.69
C PRO A 694 29.73 1.92 26.78
N GLU A 695 30.98 2.30 26.98
CA GLU A 695 31.43 3.70 27.05
C GLU A 695 31.26 4.50 25.75
N PHE A 696 31.07 3.83 24.61
CA PHE A 696 30.82 4.45 23.31
C PHE A 696 29.34 4.52 22.95
N ARG A 697 28.48 3.93 23.78
CA ARG A 697 27.03 3.92 23.60
C ARG A 697 26.39 5.08 24.36
N CYS A 698 25.32 5.60 23.77
CA CYS A 698 24.47 6.58 24.43
C CYS A 698 23.70 5.89 25.56
N GLU A 699 23.73 6.48 26.75
CA GLU A 699 23.06 5.95 27.96
C GLU A 699 21.52 5.95 27.87
N ILE A 700 20.93 6.54 26.83
CA ILE A 700 19.47 6.55 26.61
C ILE A 700 19.04 5.45 25.65
N ASP A 701 19.63 5.40 24.45
CA ASP A 701 19.17 4.53 23.35
C ASP A 701 20.10 3.32 23.10
N GLY A 702 21.22 3.22 23.81
CA GLY A 702 22.21 2.15 23.66
C GLY A 702 22.97 2.17 22.34
N LYS A 703 22.81 3.18 21.48
CA LYS A 703 23.45 3.27 20.16
C LYS A 703 24.80 3.96 20.24
N VAL A 704 25.71 3.64 19.32
CA VAL A 704 27.04 4.27 19.24
C VAL A 704 26.92 5.78 18.98
N MET A 705 27.54 6.59 19.83
CA MET A 705 27.45 8.05 19.78
C MET A 705 28.25 8.65 18.60
N THR A 706 27.60 9.47 17.77
CA THR A 706 28.26 10.26 16.72
C THR A 706 28.66 11.66 17.20
N ASN A 707 27.87 12.23 18.12
CA ASN A 707 28.11 13.51 18.78
C ASN A 707 27.95 13.36 20.30
N PRO A 708 28.94 12.74 20.97
CA PRO A 708 28.89 12.56 22.41
C PRO A 708 28.88 13.92 23.12
N ILE A 709 27.93 14.07 24.03
CA ILE A 709 27.84 15.18 24.97
C ILE A 709 27.87 14.63 26.39
N ARG A 710 28.57 15.31 27.28
CA ARG A 710 28.72 14.93 28.68
C ARG A 710 27.85 15.83 29.55
N SER A 711 26.99 15.22 30.34
CA SER A 711 26.20 15.94 31.35
C SER A 711 27.07 16.39 32.54
N PRO A 712 26.65 17.40 33.33
CA PRO A 712 27.31 17.79 34.58
C PRO A 712 27.44 16.64 35.58
N TYR A 713 26.61 15.60 35.43
CA TYR A 713 26.58 14.41 36.27
C TYR A 713 27.56 13.32 35.82
N GLY A 714 28.25 13.51 34.70
CA GLY A 714 29.27 12.60 34.20
C GLY A 714 28.82 11.59 33.15
N ASN A 715 27.52 11.51 32.84
CA ASN A 715 26.95 10.58 31.85
C ASN A 715 27.11 11.09 30.42
N TYR A 716 27.26 10.17 29.46
CA TYR A 716 27.41 10.47 28.04
C TYR A 716 26.14 10.17 27.24
N PHE A 717 25.75 11.09 26.38
CA PHE A 717 24.57 10.97 25.54
C PHE A 717 24.89 11.34 24.09
N GLU A 718 24.15 10.77 23.13
CA GLU A 718 24.07 11.33 21.77
C GLU A 718 23.27 12.62 21.82
N LYS A 719 23.84 13.71 21.30
CA LYS A 719 23.24 15.05 21.36
C LYS A 719 21.78 15.09 20.92
N LYS A 720 21.45 14.49 19.77
CA LYS A 720 20.09 14.48 19.22
C LYS A 720 19.12 13.67 20.08
N THR A 721 19.59 12.58 20.68
CA THR A 721 18.77 11.73 21.54
C THR A 721 18.43 12.46 22.82
N LEU A 722 19.40 13.17 23.43
CA LEU A 722 19.13 13.98 24.62
C LEU A 722 18.24 15.21 24.31
N GLU A 723 18.40 15.85 23.16
CA GLU A 723 17.52 16.95 22.71
C GLU A 723 16.05 16.49 22.68
N LYS A 724 15.76 15.36 22.03
CA LYS A 724 14.41 14.77 22.00
C LYS A 724 13.90 14.40 23.38
N TRP A 725 14.76 13.84 24.24
CA TRP A 725 14.38 13.51 25.62
C TRP A 725 13.96 14.77 26.40
N ILE A 726 14.72 15.87 26.30
CA ILE A 726 14.39 17.12 27.00
C ILE A 726 13.09 17.74 26.45
N GLU A 727 12.82 17.59 25.16
CA GLU A 727 11.56 18.04 24.53
C GLU A 727 10.36 17.22 25.02
N SER A 728 10.48 15.89 25.16
CA SER A 728 9.38 15.01 25.54
C SER A 728 9.15 14.92 27.05
N CYS A 729 10.22 14.78 27.83
CA CYS A 729 10.14 14.47 29.27
C CYS A 729 10.52 15.67 30.15
N GLY A 730 10.82 16.83 29.56
CA GLY A 730 11.23 18.04 30.26
C GLY A 730 12.72 18.09 30.60
N SER A 731 13.16 19.16 31.26
CA SER A 731 14.57 19.43 31.59
C SER A 731 15.09 18.59 32.77
N VAL A 732 15.00 17.26 32.67
CA VAL A 732 15.49 16.29 33.66
C VAL A 732 16.42 15.25 33.02
N CYS A 733 17.48 14.88 33.74
CA CYS A 733 18.44 13.88 33.31
C CYS A 733 17.80 12.48 33.34
N PRO A 734 17.81 11.71 32.23
CA PRO A 734 17.14 10.41 32.16
C PRO A 734 17.61 9.40 33.20
N LEU A 735 18.91 9.42 33.55
CA LEU A 735 19.49 8.46 34.49
C LEU A 735 19.38 8.89 35.96
N THR A 736 19.55 10.19 36.24
CA THR A 736 19.68 10.67 37.62
C THR A 736 18.43 11.35 38.15
N GLN A 737 17.46 11.63 37.27
CA GLN A 737 16.24 12.40 37.56
C GLN A 737 16.51 13.81 38.13
N LYS A 738 17.75 14.31 38.01
CA LYS A 738 18.13 15.67 38.41
C LYS A 738 17.89 16.66 37.26
N PRO A 739 17.62 17.95 37.54
CA PRO A 739 17.43 18.96 36.51
C PRO A 739 18.63 19.01 35.55
N LEU A 740 18.37 18.99 34.24
CA LEU A 740 19.40 19.02 33.21
C LEU A 740 18.94 19.90 32.05
N ARG A 741 19.68 20.97 31.78
CA ARG A 741 19.49 21.76 30.56
C ARG A 741 20.53 21.34 29.53
N LEU A 742 20.15 21.43 28.26
CA LEU A 742 21.06 21.13 27.15
C LEU A 742 22.30 22.05 27.15
N GLU A 743 22.13 23.28 27.64
CA GLU A 743 23.18 24.29 27.81
C GLU A 743 24.25 23.87 28.83
N ASP A 744 23.88 23.04 29.82
CA ASP A 744 24.80 22.54 30.85
C ASP A 744 25.62 21.33 30.35
N CYS A 745 25.25 20.75 29.20
CA CYS A 745 25.96 19.64 28.60
C CYS A 745 27.16 20.12 27.77
N VAL A 746 28.34 19.54 28.01
CA VAL A 746 29.57 19.89 27.31
C VAL A 746 29.84 18.88 26.19
N SER A 747 30.06 19.35 24.96
CA SER A 747 30.44 18.46 23.86
C SER A 747 31.82 17.85 24.10
N ASP A 748 31.91 16.51 24.13
CA ASP A 748 33.16 15.82 24.41
C ASP A 748 33.86 15.41 23.10
N LYS A 749 34.84 16.23 22.69
CA LYS A 749 35.62 15.97 21.48
C LYS A 749 36.56 14.77 21.61
N GLU A 750 37.00 14.47 22.83
CA GLU A 750 37.90 13.35 23.08
C GLU A 750 37.14 12.03 22.93
N MET A 751 35.96 11.92 23.53
CA MET A 751 35.07 10.77 23.35
C MET A 751 34.73 10.58 21.87
N LYS A 752 34.42 11.66 21.15
CA LYS A 752 34.15 11.59 19.70
C LYS A 752 35.33 11.03 18.91
N HIS A 753 36.56 11.40 19.25
CA HIS A 753 37.75 10.85 18.61
C HIS A 753 37.95 9.37 18.94
N LYS A 754 37.69 8.94 20.19
CA LYS A 754 37.75 7.53 20.59
C LYS A 754 36.75 6.68 19.83
N VAL A 755 35.49 7.13 19.73
CA VAL A 755 34.45 6.42 18.96
C VAL A 755 34.84 6.33 17.48
N VAL A 756 35.35 7.41 16.87
CA VAL A 756 35.78 7.38 15.46
C VAL A 756 37.00 6.50 15.24
N ALA A 757 37.95 6.45 16.18
CA ALA A 757 39.10 5.55 16.10
C ALA A 757 38.65 4.09 16.16
N TRP A 758 37.79 3.75 17.12
CA TRP A 758 37.23 2.42 17.27
C TRP A 758 36.41 1.99 16.04
N LEU A 759 35.60 2.88 15.47
CA LEU A 759 34.85 2.60 14.23
C LEU A 759 35.78 2.31 13.05
N LYS A 760 36.91 3.01 12.95
CA LYS A 760 37.89 2.76 11.88
C LYS A 760 38.60 1.43 12.04
N GLU A 761 38.93 1.05 13.27
CA GLU A 761 39.58 -0.23 13.56
C GLU A 761 38.65 -1.41 13.25
N ASN A 762 37.35 -1.30 13.58
CA ASN A 762 36.37 -2.37 13.32
C ASN A 762 35.77 -2.38 11.91
N MET A 763 35.88 -1.29 11.14
CA MET A 763 35.51 -1.29 9.71
C MET A 763 36.65 -1.76 8.80
N ALA A 764 37.89 -1.85 9.32
CA ALA A 764 39.05 -2.31 8.57
C ALA A 764 39.30 -3.81 8.71
N MET A 765 38.65 -4.47 9.69
CA MET A 765 38.48 -5.92 9.72
C MET A 765 37.24 -6.30 8.91
#